data_AF-A0A671LKG8-F1
#
_entry.id   AF-A0A671LKG8-F1
#
_cell.length_a   1.000
_cell.length_b   1.000
_cell.length_c   1.000
_cell.angle_alpha   90.00
_cell.angle_beta   90.00
_cell.angle_gamma   90.00
#
_symmetry.space_group_name_H-M   'P 1'
#
loop_
_entity.id
_entity.type
_entity.pdbx_description
1 polymer ?
#
loop_
_entity_poly.entity_id
_entity_poly.type
_entity_poly.pdbx_seq_one_letter_code
_entity_poly.pdbx_strand_id
1 'polypeptide(L)'
;MQLGLSVSDSDVSSFTPLVVLELADDTKAEAITWLLNRIRDKQQNGGAELLVNQLLFPAQDDQKPNPNVFVVGSTLQRLLNGAEDVGLFKEFQDGTMRGFTYANRESFKDFNGDGEGFLSDAECQYIIKHELDTLRAKNEEHVPGYPKLKLYPGKSVVRRLQSKGVLIQYFPLHNKEDLKRLSFSWYKKFKLSLQPLDDIRHYFGEGLALYFGFLEYFTFALVPMALIGIPYYLFDWEDYDKYVLFAVFNLVWSTVFLEVWKRCSATLAYGWGTLSRKKAFEEPRAGFHGALGFNPVTGREEPVYPSSKRQLRIYLVSVPFVLLCLYLSFYVMMVYFDMEFWAINIYNENPDIATSILLFVPSIIYAVVIEIMNLLYRFAAEFLTDWENHRLESSFQNHLVLKVLVFNFVNCFASLFYIAFVMQDMVLLRQSLATLLITSQILNQVMEAFLPYWLQRRRNKKVHKRMRRLMGDKELPLLGQVQLETEMNTYLGTFDDYLEQFLLFGYVSLFSCVYPLAAVLVVLNNITEVYSDAFKMCHVFKRPFSEPAMNIGVWQLAFETMSIIAVVTNCALIGLSPQVKAYFPESDTQLILIVVAIEHVLLAFKFILAFVIPDVPKHIQVNLAKLEFDSLEALKKRKILEATET
;
A
#
# COMPACT_ATOMS: atom_id res chain seq x y z
N MET A 1 -31.25 -37.52 -14.03
CA MET A 1 -32.43 -36.62 -14.04
C MET A 1 -31.89 -35.19 -14.15
N GLN A 2 -31.76 -34.69 -15.38
CA GLN A 2 -31.31 -33.33 -15.67
C GLN A 2 -32.47 -32.38 -15.37
N LEU A 3 -32.34 -31.57 -14.31
CA LEU A 3 -33.19 -30.40 -14.13
C LEU A 3 -32.50 -29.24 -14.88
N GLY A 4 -32.92 -29.03 -16.12
CA GLY A 4 -32.64 -27.80 -16.84
C GLY A 4 -33.47 -26.67 -16.24
N LEU A 5 -32.80 -25.77 -15.54
CA LEU A 5 -33.31 -24.42 -15.28
C LEU A 5 -32.73 -23.52 -16.36
N SER A 6 -33.51 -23.31 -17.42
CA SER A 6 -33.30 -22.20 -18.36
C SER A 6 -33.60 -20.90 -17.61
N VAL A 7 -32.55 -20.16 -17.26
CA VAL A 7 -32.67 -18.83 -16.65
C VAL A 7 -33.13 -17.87 -17.75
N SER A 8 -34.39 -17.47 -17.71
CA SER A 8 -34.91 -16.30 -18.42
C SER A 8 -34.46 -15.02 -17.71
N ASP A 9 -34.23 -13.94 -18.47
CA ASP A 9 -33.76 -12.61 -18.02
C ASP A 9 -34.56 -11.96 -16.85
N SER A 10 -35.64 -12.58 -16.39
CA SER A 10 -36.48 -12.12 -15.28
C SER A 10 -35.97 -12.46 -13.88
N ASP A 11 -34.96 -13.34 -13.72
CA ASP A 11 -34.46 -13.77 -12.39
C ASP A 11 -33.15 -13.10 -11.96
N VAL A 12 -32.60 -12.19 -12.78
CA VAL A 12 -31.44 -11.36 -12.40
C VAL A 12 -31.85 -10.22 -11.43
N SER A 13 -33.16 -10.06 -11.15
CA SER A 13 -33.72 -9.03 -10.27
C SER A 13 -34.05 -9.55 -8.87
N SER A 14 -33.05 -9.72 -7.99
CA SER A 14 -33.36 -9.78 -6.55
C SER A 14 -32.46 -8.90 -5.67
N PHE A 15 -31.21 -8.64 -6.06
CA PHE A 15 -30.31 -7.74 -5.32
C PHE A 15 -29.14 -7.23 -6.19
N THR A 16 -28.43 -6.21 -5.70
CA THR A 16 -27.25 -5.64 -6.34
C THR A 16 -25.99 -6.49 -6.05
N PRO A 17 -25.30 -7.01 -7.08
CA PRO A 17 -24.09 -7.81 -6.89
C PRO A 17 -22.91 -6.92 -6.48
N LEU A 18 -22.24 -7.26 -5.37
CA LEU A 18 -21.17 -6.46 -4.80
C LEU A 18 -19.81 -7.17 -4.78
N VAL A 19 -19.81 -8.48 -4.52
CA VAL A 19 -18.58 -9.31 -4.42
C VAL A 19 -18.72 -10.55 -5.30
N VAL A 20 -17.65 -10.94 -5.98
CA VAL A 20 -17.56 -12.17 -6.77
C VAL A 20 -16.78 -13.23 -5.99
N LEU A 21 -17.25 -14.46 -6.02
CA LEU A 21 -16.59 -15.66 -5.50
C LEU A 21 -16.30 -16.61 -6.66
N GLU A 22 -15.05 -17.02 -6.82
CA GLU A 22 -14.64 -18.03 -7.81
C GLU A 22 -14.08 -19.26 -7.11
N LEU A 23 -14.79 -20.38 -7.23
CA LEU A 23 -14.32 -21.69 -6.74
C LEU A 23 -13.62 -22.46 -7.87
N ALA A 24 -12.78 -23.43 -7.51
CA ALA A 24 -12.12 -24.27 -8.49
C ALA A 24 -13.11 -25.12 -9.31
N ASP A 25 -12.79 -25.37 -10.58
CA ASP A 25 -13.62 -26.12 -11.53
C ASP A 25 -13.98 -27.53 -11.01
N ASP A 26 -13.05 -28.16 -10.28
CA ASP A 26 -13.18 -29.50 -9.71
C ASP A 26 -13.84 -29.52 -8.31
N THR A 27 -14.40 -28.39 -7.88
CA THR A 27 -15.05 -28.28 -6.57
C THR A 27 -16.28 -29.19 -6.51
N LYS A 28 -16.34 -30.06 -5.50
CA LYS A 28 -17.45 -30.99 -5.30
C LYS A 28 -18.76 -30.25 -4.99
N ALA A 29 -19.85 -30.70 -5.61
CA ALA A 29 -21.19 -30.10 -5.45
C ALA A 29 -21.69 -30.04 -3.98
N GLU A 30 -21.29 -31.02 -3.16
CA GLU A 30 -21.57 -31.03 -1.71
C GLU A 30 -20.92 -29.84 -0.99
N ALA A 31 -19.66 -29.54 -1.32
CA ALA A 31 -18.91 -28.43 -0.73
C ALA A 31 -19.51 -27.07 -1.16
N ILE A 32 -19.92 -26.97 -2.43
CA ILE A 32 -20.58 -25.78 -2.98
C ILE A 32 -21.90 -25.53 -2.24
N THR A 33 -22.78 -26.54 -2.21
CA THR A 33 -24.09 -26.42 -1.54
C THR A 33 -23.93 -26.07 -0.06
N TRP A 34 -22.97 -26.71 0.64
CA TRP A 34 -22.67 -26.38 2.03
C TRP A 34 -22.22 -24.92 2.20
N LEU A 35 -21.27 -24.45 1.39
CA LEU A 35 -20.76 -23.08 1.48
C LEU A 35 -21.88 -22.07 1.21
N LEU A 36 -22.68 -22.28 0.16
CA LEU A 36 -23.80 -21.40 -0.18
C LEU A 36 -24.85 -21.34 0.93
N ASN A 37 -25.15 -22.48 1.56
CA ASN A 37 -26.06 -22.51 2.71
C ASN A 37 -25.48 -21.73 3.89
N ARG A 38 -24.19 -21.88 4.20
CA ARG A 38 -23.54 -21.09 5.26
C ARG A 38 -23.54 -19.59 4.98
N ILE A 39 -23.44 -19.17 3.72
CA ILE A 39 -23.50 -17.76 3.36
C ILE A 39 -24.94 -17.22 3.50
N ARG A 40 -25.96 -18.00 3.11
CA ARG A 40 -27.38 -17.61 3.16
C ARG A 40 -28.02 -17.72 4.53
N ASP A 41 -27.54 -18.63 5.38
CA ASP A 41 -28.10 -18.88 6.70
C ASP A 41 -28.04 -17.63 7.60
N LYS A 42 -29.02 -17.49 8.48
CA LYS A 42 -29.09 -16.38 9.45
C LYS A 42 -27.90 -16.37 10.40
N GLN A 43 -27.52 -15.19 10.88
CA GLN A 43 -26.44 -15.03 11.88
C GLN A 43 -26.65 -15.87 13.14
N GLN A 44 -27.90 -16.01 13.61
CA GLN A 44 -28.25 -16.86 14.77
C GLN A 44 -27.84 -18.33 14.57
N ASN A 45 -27.96 -18.84 13.34
CA ASN A 45 -27.56 -20.19 12.97
C ASN A 45 -26.05 -20.27 12.67
N GLY A 46 -25.32 -19.15 12.69
CA GLY A 46 -23.90 -19.05 12.37
C GLY A 46 -23.60 -18.89 10.89
N GLY A 47 -24.60 -18.50 10.09
CA GLY A 47 -24.37 -18.05 8.72
C GLY A 47 -24.09 -16.54 8.63
N ALA A 48 -23.98 -16.03 7.41
CA ALA A 48 -23.69 -14.62 7.16
C ALA A 48 -24.94 -13.77 6.81
N GLU A 49 -26.08 -14.41 6.53
CA GLU A 49 -27.32 -13.77 6.07
C GLU A 49 -27.11 -12.91 4.81
N LEU A 50 -26.32 -13.41 3.87
CA LEU A 50 -26.02 -12.75 2.60
C LEU A 50 -26.77 -13.42 1.44
N LEU A 51 -26.99 -12.64 0.38
CA LEU A 51 -27.65 -13.09 -0.82
C LEU A 51 -26.59 -13.58 -1.81
N VAL A 52 -26.83 -14.75 -2.43
CA VAL A 52 -25.86 -15.35 -3.36
C VAL A 52 -26.58 -15.93 -4.57
N ASN A 53 -26.11 -15.58 -5.77
CA ASN A 53 -26.58 -16.15 -7.03
C ASN A 53 -25.40 -16.76 -7.81
N GLN A 54 -25.65 -17.87 -8.50
CA GLN A 54 -24.66 -18.47 -9.40
C GLN A 54 -24.71 -17.78 -10.76
N LEU A 55 -23.54 -17.49 -11.33
CA LEU A 55 -23.42 -17.02 -12.71
C LEU A 55 -23.03 -18.18 -13.61
N LEU A 56 -23.81 -18.40 -14.67
CA LEU A 56 -23.55 -19.42 -15.67
C LEU A 56 -22.96 -18.77 -16.92
N PHE A 57 -21.73 -19.13 -17.26
CA PHE A 57 -21.08 -18.69 -18.50
C PHE A 57 -21.47 -19.62 -19.65
N PRO A 58 -21.75 -19.08 -20.86
CA PRO A 58 -21.95 -19.91 -22.05
C PRO A 58 -20.69 -20.72 -22.36
N ALA A 59 -20.86 -21.96 -22.82
CA ALA A 59 -19.78 -22.86 -23.21
C ALA A 59 -18.85 -22.22 -24.26
N GLN A 60 -17.53 -22.31 -24.07
CA GLN A 60 -16.55 -21.78 -25.03
C GLN A 60 -16.20 -22.85 -26.08
N ASP A 61 -15.88 -22.42 -27.31
CA ASP A 61 -15.14 -23.25 -28.26
C ASP A 61 -13.73 -23.53 -27.68
N ASP A 62 -13.43 -24.80 -27.44
CA ASP A 62 -12.18 -25.43 -26.97
C ASP A 62 -11.75 -25.29 -25.49
N GLN A 63 -12.45 -24.54 -24.63
CA GLN A 63 -12.23 -24.53 -23.17
C GLN A 63 -13.55 -24.62 -22.40
N LYS A 64 -13.69 -25.61 -21.50
CA LYS A 64 -14.87 -25.67 -20.61
C LYS A 64 -14.80 -24.47 -19.66
N PRO A 65 -15.79 -23.55 -19.66
CA PRO A 65 -15.80 -22.46 -18.69
C PRO A 65 -15.99 -23.02 -17.29
N ASN A 66 -15.31 -22.42 -16.30
CA ASN A 66 -15.54 -22.74 -14.89
C ASN A 66 -17.01 -22.41 -14.53
N PRO A 67 -17.84 -23.41 -14.15
CA PRO A 67 -19.24 -23.16 -13.81
C PRO A 67 -19.41 -22.59 -12.38
N ASN A 68 -18.33 -22.49 -11.60
CA ASN A 68 -18.39 -22.25 -10.16
C ASN A 68 -18.08 -20.78 -9.79
N VAL A 69 -18.71 -19.84 -10.48
CA VAL A 69 -18.63 -18.41 -10.17
C VAL A 69 -19.94 -17.92 -9.57
N PHE A 70 -19.85 -17.24 -8.44
CA PHE A 70 -21.00 -16.75 -7.68
C PHE A 70 -20.88 -15.26 -7.41
N VAL A 71 -22.01 -14.57 -7.39
CA VAL A 71 -22.09 -13.17 -6.96
C VAL A 71 -22.79 -13.10 -5.61
N VAL A 72 -22.25 -12.27 -4.73
CA VAL A 72 -22.72 -12.03 -3.37
C VAL A 72 -23.17 -10.59 -3.24
N GLY A 73 -24.30 -10.40 -2.58
CA GLY A 73 -24.82 -9.10 -2.18
C GLY A 73 -25.58 -9.23 -0.86
N SER A 74 -26.35 -8.20 -0.52
CA SER A 74 -27.06 -8.16 0.75
C SER A 74 -28.25 -7.21 0.68
N THR A 75 -29.13 -7.27 1.69
CA THR A 75 -30.18 -6.27 1.89
C THR A 75 -29.61 -5.06 2.62
N LEU A 76 -30.22 -3.88 2.42
CA LEU A 76 -29.77 -2.65 3.09
C LEU A 76 -29.78 -2.80 4.62
N GLN A 77 -30.83 -3.40 5.18
CA GLN A 77 -30.92 -3.65 6.62
C GLN A 77 -29.73 -4.48 7.14
N ARG A 78 -29.34 -5.52 6.41
CA ARG A 78 -28.22 -6.37 6.79
C ARG A 78 -26.88 -5.65 6.69
N LEU A 79 -26.71 -4.79 5.67
CA LEU A 79 -25.53 -3.93 5.54
C LEU A 79 -25.43 -2.92 6.69
N LEU A 80 -26.54 -2.32 7.11
CA LEU A 80 -26.54 -1.41 8.27
C LEU A 80 -26.20 -2.15 9.57
N ASN A 81 -26.73 -3.35 9.81
CA ASN A 81 -26.32 -4.16 10.95
C ASN A 81 -24.83 -4.54 10.88
N GLY A 82 -24.34 -4.91 9.69
CA GLY A 82 -22.92 -5.18 9.48
C GLY A 82 -22.03 -3.94 9.67
N ALA A 83 -22.53 -2.74 9.35
CA ALA A 83 -21.82 -1.48 9.62
C ALA A 83 -21.63 -1.23 11.12
N GLU A 84 -22.61 -1.62 11.95
CA GLU A 84 -22.53 -1.61 13.41
C GLU A 84 -21.53 -2.66 13.92
N ASP A 85 -21.61 -3.90 13.42
CA ASP A 85 -20.69 -5.00 13.77
C ASP A 85 -19.22 -4.65 13.48
N VAL A 86 -18.99 -4.01 12.33
CA VAL A 86 -17.68 -3.52 11.88
C VAL A 86 -17.21 -2.28 12.66
N GLY A 87 -18.13 -1.57 13.31
CA GLY A 87 -17.88 -0.36 14.07
C GLY A 87 -17.49 0.83 13.18
N LEU A 88 -18.25 1.10 12.11
CA LEU A 88 -18.03 2.28 11.27
C LEU A 88 -18.29 3.57 12.06
N PHE A 89 -17.54 4.63 11.76
CA PHE A 89 -17.76 5.96 12.34
C PHE A 89 -18.28 6.89 11.25
N LYS A 90 -19.32 7.66 11.57
CA LYS A 90 -19.99 8.59 10.65
C LYS A 90 -20.28 9.90 11.39
N GLU A 91 -20.51 10.96 10.62
CA GLU A 91 -20.80 12.30 11.16
C GLU A 91 -22.25 12.37 11.68
N PHE A 92 -22.40 12.80 12.93
CA PHE A 92 -23.69 13.15 13.52
C PHE A 92 -24.18 14.51 13.02
N GLN A 93 -25.46 14.81 13.18
CA GLN A 93 -26.04 16.12 12.85
C GLN A 93 -25.39 17.30 13.60
N ASP A 94 -24.76 17.05 14.75
CA ASP A 94 -24.01 18.04 15.53
C ASP A 94 -22.56 18.26 15.04
N GLY A 95 -22.13 17.56 13.98
CA GLY A 95 -20.79 17.60 13.43
C GLY A 95 -19.77 16.72 14.19
N THR A 96 -20.21 15.93 15.18
CA THR A 96 -19.31 15.01 15.90
C THR A 96 -19.20 13.66 15.19
N MET A 97 -18.02 13.04 15.24
CA MET A 97 -17.79 11.71 14.69
C MET A 97 -18.11 10.65 15.75
N ARG A 98 -19.07 9.77 15.50
CA ARG A 98 -19.44 8.70 16.43
C ARG A 98 -19.63 7.36 15.72
N GLY A 99 -19.54 6.28 16.49
CA GLY A 99 -19.78 4.92 16.00
C GLY A 99 -21.25 4.75 15.57
N PHE A 100 -21.43 4.13 14.40
CA PHE A 100 -22.72 3.79 13.84
C PHE A 100 -23.40 2.70 14.66
N THR A 101 -24.67 2.93 15.03
CA THR A 101 -25.55 1.87 15.54
C THR A 101 -26.88 1.94 14.82
N TYR A 102 -27.50 0.80 14.57
CA TYR A 102 -28.77 0.74 13.87
C TYR A 102 -29.88 1.49 14.63
N ALA A 103 -29.80 1.51 15.97
CA ALA A 103 -30.77 2.17 16.84
C ALA A 103 -30.79 3.70 16.71
N ASN A 104 -29.63 4.34 16.49
CA ASN A 104 -29.51 5.81 16.40
C ASN A 104 -29.28 6.31 14.96
N ARG A 105 -29.59 5.50 13.95
CA ARG A 105 -29.35 5.80 12.52
C ARG A 105 -29.89 7.16 12.05
N GLU A 106 -31.03 7.60 12.57
CA GLU A 106 -31.67 8.87 12.19
C GLU A 106 -30.90 10.11 12.70
N SER A 107 -29.99 9.94 13.67
CA SER A 107 -29.16 11.03 14.20
C SER A 107 -27.91 11.33 13.36
N PHE A 108 -27.63 10.50 12.35
CA PHE A 108 -26.52 10.73 11.43
C PHE A 108 -26.92 11.69 10.31
N LYS A 109 -25.98 12.56 9.93
CA LYS A 109 -26.22 13.65 8.99
C LYS A 109 -26.62 13.18 7.59
N ASP A 110 -25.98 12.12 7.11
CA ASP A 110 -26.18 11.60 5.76
C ASP A 110 -27.30 10.54 5.68
N PHE A 111 -27.95 10.22 6.80
CA PHE A 111 -29.01 9.23 6.83
C PHE A 111 -30.37 9.88 6.53
N ASN A 112 -30.83 9.76 5.28
CA ASN A 112 -32.09 10.33 4.81
C ASN A 112 -33.04 9.25 4.27
N GLY A 113 -34.33 9.39 4.55
CA GLY A 113 -35.38 8.49 4.02
C GLY A 113 -35.13 7.03 4.37
N ASP A 114 -35.01 6.18 3.35
CA ASP A 114 -34.79 4.74 3.48
C ASP A 114 -33.33 4.36 3.77
N GLY A 115 -32.41 5.34 3.78
CA GLY A 115 -30.98 5.12 4.00
C GLY A 115 -30.20 4.71 2.74
N GLU A 116 -30.80 4.83 1.56
CA GLU A 116 -30.08 4.62 0.29
C GLU A 116 -28.96 5.67 0.13
N GLY A 117 -27.77 5.19 -0.25
CA GLY A 117 -26.59 6.04 -0.42
C GLY A 117 -25.88 6.44 0.89
N PHE A 118 -26.38 6.02 2.06
CA PHE A 118 -25.71 6.28 3.34
C PHE A 118 -24.36 5.53 3.46
N LEU A 119 -24.33 4.29 2.98
CA LEU A 119 -23.12 3.48 2.88
C LEU A 119 -22.57 3.57 1.46
N SER A 120 -21.27 3.80 1.33
CA SER A 120 -20.60 3.77 0.02
C SER A 120 -20.49 2.33 -0.49
N ASP A 121 -20.32 2.17 -1.81
CA ASP A 121 -20.07 0.84 -2.41
C ASP A 121 -18.84 0.17 -1.77
N ALA A 122 -17.80 0.94 -1.43
CA ALA A 122 -16.60 0.44 -0.80
C ALA A 122 -16.87 -0.07 0.63
N GLU A 123 -17.70 0.64 1.40
CA GLU A 123 -18.13 0.23 2.73
C GLU A 123 -19.00 -1.02 2.67
N CYS A 124 -19.96 -1.08 1.74
CA CYS A 124 -20.82 -2.24 1.54
C CYS A 124 -20.00 -3.51 1.19
N GLN A 125 -19.03 -3.38 0.29
CA GLN A 125 -18.13 -4.47 -0.08
C GLN A 125 -17.20 -4.88 1.06
N TYR A 126 -16.73 -3.91 1.86
CA TYR A 126 -15.93 -4.19 3.05
C TYR A 126 -16.73 -4.91 4.13
N ILE A 127 -17.99 -4.53 4.35
CA ILE A 127 -18.90 -5.23 5.26
C ILE A 127 -19.11 -6.67 4.78
N ILE A 128 -19.42 -6.89 3.51
CA ILE A 128 -19.56 -8.26 2.97
C ILE A 128 -18.27 -9.07 3.13
N LYS A 129 -17.10 -8.47 2.85
CA LYS A 129 -15.81 -9.13 3.13
C LYS A 129 -15.68 -9.50 4.60
N HIS A 130 -16.01 -8.58 5.51
CA HIS A 130 -15.94 -8.84 6.95
C HIS A 130 -16.80 -10.04 7.34
N GLU A 131 -18.04 -10.08 6.86
CA GLU A 131 -18.99 -11.18 7.14
C GLU A 131 -18.54 -12.52 6.57
N LEU A 132 -17.98 -12.52 5.35
CA LEU A 132 -17.38 -13.72 4.76
C LEU A 132 -16.14 -14.17 5.55
N ASP A 133 -15.28 -13.23 5.94
CA ASP A 133 -14.09 -13.52 6.74
C ASP A 133 -14.45 -13.96 8.17
N THR A 134 -15.60 -13.55 8.73
CA THR A 134 -16.13 -13.96 10.05
C THR A 134 -16.94 -15.25 10.03
N LEU A 135 -17.24 -15.86 8.88
CA LEU A 135 -17.84 -17.19 8.81
C LEU A 135 -16.95 -18.25 9.49
N ARG A 136 -17.48 -18.94 10.51
CA ARG A 136 -16.74 -19.93 11.32
C ARG A 136 -17.34 -21.32 11.21
N ALA A 137 -16.50 -22.34 11.19
CA ALA A 137 -16.93 -23.73 11.40
C ALA A 137 -17.49 -23.89 12.82
N LYS A 138 -18.60 -24.63 12.95
CA LYS A 138 -19.27 -24.89 14.23
C LYS A 138 -19.06 -26.34 14.63
N ASN A 139 -19.75 -27.23 13.93
CA ASN A 139 -19.78 -28.66 14.23
C ASN A 139 -19.03 -29.47 13.16
N GLU A 140 -18.60 -28.82 12.07
CA GLU A 140 -17.92 -29.47 10.97
C GLU A 140 -16.46 -29.78 11.33
N GLU A 141 -16.10 -31.06 11.30
CA GLU A 141 -14.70 -31.50 11.44
C GLU A 141 -13.90 -31.40 10.14
N HIS A 142 -14.59 -31.35 8.99
CA HIS A 142 -13.97 -31.18 7.69
C HIS A 142 -14.93 -30.49 6.72
N VAL A 143 -14.37 -29.92 5.65
CA VAL A 143 -15.19 -29.41 4.55
C VAL A 143 -15.92 -30.59 3.88
N PRO A 144 -17.24 -30.53 3.64
CA PRO A 144 -17.99 -31.59 2.97
C PRO A 144 -17.37 -31.95 1.61
N GLY A 145 -17.32 -33.24 1.29
CA GLY A 145 -16.60 -33.74 0.12
C GLY A 145 -15.06 -33.76 0.24
N TYR A 146 -14.45 -33.12 1.23
CA TYR A 146 -13.00 -33.06 1.39
C TYR A 146 -12.52 -33.51 2.79
N PRO A 147 -12.36 -34.83 3.03
CA PRO A 147 -11.95 -35.36 4.34
C PRO A 147 -10.59 -34.86 4.83
N LYS A 148 -9.68 -34.52 3.90
CA LYS A 148 -8.34 -33.99 4.22
C LYS A 148 -8.38 -32.53 4.68
N LEU A 149 -9.44 -31.78 4.33
CA LEU A 149 -9.61 -30.39 4.72
C LEU A 149 -10.28 -30.30 6.09
N LYS A 150 -9.50 -30.57 7.14
CA LYS A 150 -9.96 -30.44 8.53
C LYS A 150 -10.39 -29.00 8.85
N LEU A 151 -11.48 -28.91 9.60
CA LEU A 151 -12.04 -27.74 10.25
C LEU A 151 -12.09 -28.04 11.76
N TYR A 152 -11.95 -27.01 12.58
CA TYR A 152 -12.17 -27.08 14.02
C TYR A 152 -13.14 -25.97 14.42
N PRO A 153 -13.86 -26.10 15.54
CA PRO A 153 -14.79 -25.08 16.01
C PRO A 153 -14.11 -23.72 16.10
N GLY A 154 -14.69 -22.70 15.46
CA GLY A 154 -14.10 -21.36 15.42
C GLY A 154 -13.02 -21.14 14.35
N LYS A 155 -12.77 -22.09 13.44
CA LYS A 155 -11.93 -21.84 12.26
C LYS A 155 -12.69 -21.05 11.19
N SER A 156 -12.09 -19.99 10.65
CA SER A 156 -12.62 -19.29 9.47
C SER A 156 -12.75 -20.22 8.26
N VAL A 157 -13.97 -20.30 7.70
CA VAL A 157 -14.30 -21.14 6.55
C VAL A 157 -13.61 -20.63 5.29
N VAL A 158 -13.78 -19.34 4.98
CA VAL A 158 -13.23 -18.70 3.78
C VAL A 158 -11.70 -18.84 3.73
N ARG A 159 -11.01 -18.54 4.83
CA ARG A 159 -9.54 -18.66 4.91
C ARG A 159 -9.07 -20.10 4.70
N ARG A 160 -9.83 -21.09 5.18
CA ARG A 160 -9.49 -22.50 4.97
C ARG A 160 -9.63 -22.88 3.49
N LEU A 161 -10.71 -22.44 2.84
CA LEU A 161 -10.94 -22.71 1.42
C LEU A 161 -9.89 -22.05 0.52
N GLN A 162 -9.47 -20.82 0.83
CA GLN A 162 -8.36 -20.14 0.12
C GLN A 162 -7.04 -20.89 0.26
N SER A 163 -6.66 -21.25 1.50
CA SER A 163 -5.37 -21.92 1.77
C SER A 163 -5.18 -23.27 1.06
N LYS A 164 -6.27 -23.85 0.56
CA LYS A 164 -6.29 -25.16 -0.11
C LYS A 164 -6.75 -25.09 -1.55
N GLY A 165 -6.92 -23.88 -2.10
CA GLY A 165 -7.26 -23.68 -3.50
C GLY A 165 -8.67 -24.12 -3.89
N VAL A 166 -9.58 -24.32 -2.93
CA VAL A 166 -11.00 -24.57 -3.23
C VAL A 166 -11.69 -23.27 -3.62
N LEU A 167 -11.39 -22.20 -2.88
CA LEU A 167 -11.74 -20.82 -3.26
C LEU A 167 -10.51 -20.21 -3.93
N ILE A 168 -10.56 -20.00 -5.25
CA ILE A 168 -9.44 -19.44 -6.02
C ILE A 168 -9.26 -17.99 -5.64
N GLN A 169 -10.33 -17.21 -5.74
CA GLN A 169 -10.33 -15.79 -5.44
C GLN A 169 -11.72 -15.29 -5.06
N TYR A 170 -11.73 -14.19 -4.33
CA TYR A 170 -12.93 -13.38 -4.13
C TYR A 170 -12.54 -11.91 -4.18
N PHE A 171 -13.32 -11.11 -4.89
CA PHE A 171 -12.97 -9.71 -5.15
C PHE A 171 -14.23 -8.85 -5.28
N PRO A 172 -14.17 -7.56 -4.91
CA PRO A 172 -15.28 -6.65 -5.08
C PRO A 172 -15.45 -6.27 -6.55
N LEU A 173 -16.70 -6.09 -6.97
CA LEU A 173 -17.03 -5.70 -8.34
C LEU A 173 -16.87 -4.18 -8.54
N HIS A 174 -16.39 -3.75 -9.71
CA HIS A 174 -16.41 -2.33 -10.06
C HIS A 174 -17.83 -1.83 -10.35
N ASN A 175 -18.17 -0.64 -9.84
CA ASN A 175 -19.29 0.12 -10.37
C ASN A 175 -18.81 0.95 -11.56
N LYS A 176 -19.24 0.60 -12.79
CA LYS A 176 -18.76 1.22 -14.03
C LYS A 176 -19.15 2.70 -14.16
N GLU A 177 -20.31 3.08 -13.64
CA GLU A 177 -20.80 4.45 -13.75
C GLU A 177 -20.02 5.39 -12.83
N ASP A 178 -19.85 5.00 -11.58
CA ASP A 178 -19.10 5.77 -10.60
C ASP A 178 -17.62 5.83 -10.93
N LEU A 179 -17.04 4.73 -11.41
CA LEU A 179 -15.65 4.73 -11.91
C LEU A 179 -15.46 5.68 -13.09
N LYS A 180 -16.46 5.77 -13.99
CA LYS A 180 -16.42 6.69 -15.12
C LYS A 180 -16.49 8.14 -14.65
N ARG A 181 -17.32 8.45 -13.66
CA ARG A 181 -17.40 9.78 -13.02
C ARG A 181 -16.08 10.14 -12.35
N LEU A 182 -15.56 9.26 -11.49
CA LEU A 182 -14.27 9.43 -10.80
C LEU A 182 -13.12 9.60 -11.80
N SER A 183 -13.04 8.77 -12.84
CA SER A 183 -11.99 8.90 -13.87
C SER A 183 -12.00 10.26 -14.58
N PHE A 184 -13.17 10.91 -14.68
CA PHE A 184 -13.33 12.18 -15.35
C PHE A 184 -12.92 13.36 -14.47
N SER A 185 -13.19 13.30 -13.16
CA SER A 185 -12.70 14.30 -12.19
C SER A 185 -11.22 14.13 -11.88
N TRP A 186 -10.73 12.89 -11.84
CA TRP A 186 -9.40 12.57 -11.31
C TRP A 186 -8.26 12.79 -12.32
N TYR A 187 -8.29 12.15 -13.50
CA TYR A 187 -7.14 12.17 -14.41
C TYR A 187 -7.44 12.64 -15.85
N LYS A 188 -8.70 12.65 -16.31
CA LYS A 188 -9.02 13.06 -17.70
C LYS A 188 -8.99 14.57 -17.93
N LYS A 189 -9.06 15.37 -16.87
CA LYS A 189 -8.88 16.82 -16.93
C LYS A 189 -7.48 17.13 -16.42
N PHE A 190 -6.58 17.56 -17.29
CA PHE A 190 -5.30 18.11 -16.84
C PHE A 190 -5.59 19.42 -16.11
N LYS A 191 -5.64 19.35 -14.78
CA LYS A 191 -5.82 20.50 -13.91
C LYS A 191 -4.80 20.38 -12.79
N LEU A 192 -4.10 21.48 -12.54
CA LEU A 192 -3.29 21.64 -11.33
C LEU A 192 -4.21 21.92 -10.12
N SER A 193 -5.23 21.10 -9.94
CA SER A 193 -6.18 21.15 -8.82
C SER A 193 -5.91 20.00 -7.87
N LEU A 194 -6.24 20.20 -6.60
CA LEU A 194 -6.21 19.13 -5.60
C LEU A 194 -7.01 17.92 -6.09
N GLN A 195 -6.47 16.73 -5.80
CA GLN A 195 -7.07 15.44 -6.10
C GLN A 195 -8.39 15.30 -5.34
N PRO A 196 -9.39 14.62 -5.93
CA PRO A 196 -10.67 14.38 -5.27
C PRO A 196 -10.54 13.23 -4.25
N LEU A 197 -9.81 13.46 -3.16
CA LEU A 197 -9.48 12.45 -2.15
C LEU A 197 -10.73 11.79 -1.54
N ASP A 198 -11.78 12.57 -1.31
CA ASP A 198 -13.04 12.02 -0.79
C ASP A 198 -13.72 11.11 -1.82
N ASP A 199 -13.74 11.45 -3.11
CA ASP A 199 -14.32 10.56 -4.14
C ASP A 199 -13.49 9.27 -4.28
N ILE A 200 -12.15 9.38 -4.22
CA ILE A 200 -11.24 8.23 -4.23
C ILE A 200 -11.53 7.34 -3.02
N ARG A 201 -11.71 7.92 -1.84
CA ARG A 201 -12.07 7.21 -0.61
C ARG A 201 -13.41 6.50 -0.74
N HIS A 202 -14.46 7.17 -1.22
CA HIS A 202 -15.78 6.57 -1.36
C HIS A 202 -15.76 5.37 -2.32
N TYR A 203 -14.87 5.37 -3.31
CA TYR A 203 -14.76 4.28 -4.28
C TYR A 203 -13.76 3.18 -3.90
N PHE A 204 -12.54 3.53 -3.47
CA PHE A 204 -11.45 2.58 -3.22
C PHE A 204 -11.15 2.33 -1.73
N GLY A 205 -11.70 3.15 -0.83
CA GLY A 205 -11.46 3.05 0.60
C GLY A 205 -10.36 3.98 1.12
N GLU A 206 -10.23 4.05 2.45
CA GLU A 206 -9.34 4.98 3.13
C GLU A 206 -7.84 4.68 2.91
N GLY A 207 -7.44 3.41 2.84
CA GLY A 207 -6.04 3.03 2.62
C GLY A 207 -5.45 3.58 1.31
N LEU A 208 -6.17 3.42 0.20
CA LEU A 208 -5.74 3.97 -1.10
C LEU A 208 -5.88 5.50 -1.14
N ALA A 209 -6.94 6.06 -0.56
CA ALA A 209 -7.10 7.51 -0.49
C ALA A 209 -5.97 8.18 0.31
N LEU A 210 -5.49 7.54 1.39
CA LEU A 210 -4.31 8.02 2.14
C LEU A 210 -3.04 7.99 1.29
N TYR A 211 -2.85 6.97 0.46
CA TYR A 211 -1.72 6.91 -0.47
C TYR A 211 -1.74 8.09 -1.46
N PHE A 212 -2.85 8.30 -2.16
CA PHE A 212 -2.95 9.43 -3.10
C PHE A 212 -2.87 10.79 -2.41
N GLY A 213 -3.41 10.89 -1.18
CA GLY A 213 -3.26 12.08 -0.34
C GLY A 213 -1.79 12.34 0.04
N PHE A 214 -1.02 11.29 0.34
CA PHE A 214 0.40 11.41 0.61
C PHE A 214 1.19 11.76 -0.64
N LEU A 215 0.90 11.12 -1.79
CA LEU A 215 1.53 11.43 -3.07
C LEU A 215 1.33 12.91 -3.46
N GLU A 216 0.10 13.40 -3.33
CA GLU A 216 -0.22 14.82 -3.54
C GLU A 216 0.59 15.72 -2.61
N TYR A 217 0.50 15.45 -1.30
CA TYR A 217 1.17 16.23 -0.29
C TYR A 217 2.69 16.26 -0.50
N PHE A 218 3.28 15.10 -0.78
CA PHE A 218 4.70 14.93 -1.02
C PHE A 218 5.14 15.70 -2.27
N THR A 219 4.35 15.67 -3.35
CA THR A 219 4.60 16.47 -4.56
C THR A 219 4.67 17.96 -4.23
N PHE A 220 3.68 18.50 -3.51
CA PHE A 220 3.68 19.90 -3.11
C PHE A 220 4.78 20.24 -2.11
N ALA A 221 5.12 19.32 -1.20
CA ALA A 221 6.20 19.50 -0.23
C ALA A 221 7.58 19.56 -0.91
N LEU A 222 7.77 18.93 -2.06
CA LEU A 222 9.03 19.04 -2.81
C LEU A 222 9.13 20.31 -3.67
N VAL A 223 8.02 21.00 -3.96
CA VAL A 223 8.03 22.23 -4.78
C VAL A 223 8.96 23.31 -4.20
N PRO A 224 8.94 23.64 -2.88
CA PRO A 224 9.91 24.58 -2.31
C PRO A 224 11.38 24.16 -2.51
N MET A 225 11.70 22.87 -2.38
CA MET A 225 13.06 22.37 -2.65
C MET A 225 13.43 22.54 -4.12
N ALA A 226 12.51 22.23 -5.03
CA ALA A 226 12.69 22.38 -6.47
C ALA A 226 12.88 23.85 -6.88
N LEU A 227 12.07 24.76 -6.35
CA LEU A 227 12.15 26.19 -6.64
C LEU A 227 13.46 26.81 -6.16
N ILE A 228 13.96 26.39 -5.00
CA ILE A 228 15.27 26.83 -4.51
C ILE A 228 16.40 26.16 -5.29
N GLY A 229 16.26 24.90 -5.71
CA GLY A 229 17.28 24.18 -6.47
C GLY A 229 17.52 24.71 -7.89
N ILE A 230 16.51 25.32 -8.55
CA ILE A 230 16.64 25.84 -9.92
C ILE A 230 17.69 26.96 -10.04
N PRO A 231 17.64 28.05 -9.24
CA PRO A 231 18.68 29.08 -9.26
C PRO A 231 20.08 28.54 -8.97
N TYR A 232 20.19 27.55 -8.08
CA TYR A 232 21.47 26.95 -7.73
C TYR A 232 22.16 26.30 -8.94
N TYR A 233 21.36 25.65 -9.79
CA TYR A 233 21.85 25.05 -11.03
C TYR A 233 22.06 26.07 -12.15
N LEU A 234 21.13 27.02 -12.36
CA LEU A 234 21.18 27.95 -13.49
C LEU A 234 22.28 29.02 -13.36
N PHE A 235 22.54 29.48 -12.14
CA PHE A 235 23.53 30.53 -11.89
C PHE A 235 24.88 29.99 -11.39
N ASP A 236 25.06 28.67 -11.43
CA ASP A 236 26.25 27.98 -10.97
C ASP A 236 26.69 28.49 -9.59
N TRP A 237 25.72 28.51 -8.66
CA TRP A 237 25.94 28.97 -7.28
C TRP A 237 26.70 27.91 -6.50
N GLU A 238 27.91 27.58 -6.96
CA GLU A 238 28.79 26.58 -6.35
C GLU A 238 29.59 27.15 -5.17
N ASP A 239 29.31 28.37 -4.73
CA ASP A 239 29.93 28.94 -3.54
C ASP A 239 29.51 28.15 -2.28
N TYR A 240 30.51 27.87 -1.44
CA TYR A 240 30.37 27.11 -0.21
C TYR A 240 29.17 27.53 0.66
N ASP A 241 29.06 28.84 0.91
CA ASP A 241 28.02 29.41 1.77
C ASP A 241 26.62 29.07 1.27
N LYS A 242 26.45 28.98 -0.06
CA LYS A 242 25.18 28.67 -0.70
C LYS A 242 24.85 27.18 -0.52
N TYR A 243 25.79 26.27 -0.72
CA TYR A 243 25.53 24.84 -0.49
C TYR A 243 25.15 24.50 0.94
N VAL A 244 25.79 25.14 1.92
CA VAL A 244 25.43 24.99 3.33
C VAL A 244 24.01 25.51 3.59
N LEU A 245 23.66 26.70 3.06
CA LEU A 245 22.32 27.26 3.20
C LEU A 245 21.25 26.35 2.58
N PHE A 246 21.50 25.79 1.39
CA PHE A 246 20.57 24.87 0.75
C PHE A 246 20.41 23.56 1.53
N ALA A 247 21.50 22.98 1.99
CA ALA A 247 21.46 21.74 2.79
C ALA A 247 20.70 21.96 4.10
N VAL A 248 21.00 23.04 4.85
CA VAL A 248 20.30 23.37 6.09
C VAL A 248 18.81 23.59 5.82
N PHE A 249 18.46 24.31 4.76
CA PHE A 249 17.06 24.47 4.35
C PHE A 249 16.39 23.11 4.11
N ASN A 250 16.99 22.23 3.31
CA ASN A 250 16.40 20.93 2.98
C ASN A 250 16.24 20.03 4.20
N LEU A 251 17.20 20.03 5.13
CA LEU A 251 17.14 19.23 6.36
C LEU A 251 16.03 19.71 7.31
N VAL A 252 15.91 21.03 7.48
CA VAL A 252 14.85 21.63 8.30
C VAL A 252 13.49 21.40 7.63
N TRP A 253 13.39 21.69 6.34
CA TRP A 253 12.16 21.52 5.57
C TRP A 253 11.68 20.07 5.53
N SER A 254 12.61 19.10 5.41
CA SER A 254 12.29 17.67 5.47
C SER A 254 11.63 17.26 6.79
N THR A 255 12.08 17.86 7.88
CA THR A 255 11.47 17.63 9.20
C THR A 255 10.08 18.27 9.26
N VAL A 256 9.97 19.53 8.85
CA VAL A 256 8.71 20.28 8.90
C VAL A 256 7.62 19.59 8.08
N PHE A 257 7.90 19.15 6.85
CA PHE A 257 6.84 18.55 6.03
C PHE A 257 6.44 17.15 6.53
N LEU A 258 7.37 16.34 7.06
CA LEU A 258 7.00 15.04 7.64
C LEU A 258 6.11 15.17 8.88
N GLU A 259 6.37 16.20 9.70
CA GLU A 259 5.54 16.54 10.87
C GLU A 259 4.17 17.12 10.47
N VAL A 260 4.14 17.98 9.45
CA VAL A 260 2.90 18.52 8.90
C VAL A 260 2.06 17.43 8.21
N TRP A 261 2.69 16.42 7.61
CA TRP A 261 1.98 15.27 7.06
C TRP A 261 1.23 14.50 8.16
N LYS A 262 1.85 14.22 9.32
CA LYS A 262 1.16 13.57 10.45
C LYS A 262 -0.12 14.32 10.84
N ARG A 263 -0.06 15.66 10.86
CA ARG A 263 -1.20 16.55 11.13
C ARG A 263 -2.28 16.49 10.06
N CYS A 264 -1.87 16.47 8.79
CA CYS A 264 -2.77 16.34 7.65
C CYS A 264 -3.48 14.97 7.67
N SER A 265 -2.70 13.89 7.83
CA SER A 265 -3.17 12.52 7.93
C SER A 265 -4.16 12.35 9.08
N ALA A 266 -3.91 12.93 10.26
CA ALA A 266 -4.85 12.92 11.37
C ALA A 266 -6.16 13.67 11.05
N THR A 267 -6.09 14.74 10.26
CA THR A 267 -7.28 15.50 9.84
C THR A 267 -8.14 14.69 8.87
N LEU A 268 -7.51 14.06 7.87
CA LEU A 268 -8.17 13.15 6.93
C LEU A 268 -8.78 11.96 7.68
N ALA A 269 -8.01 11.28 8.52
CA ALA A 269 -8.47 10.12 9.29
C ALA A 269 -9.60 10.45 10.27
N TYR A 270 -9.61 11.66 10.87
CA TYR A 270 -10.72 12.11 11.70
C TYR A 270 -11.97 12.37 10.86
N GLY A 271 -11.86 13.12 9.76
CA GLY A 271 -12.97 13.39 8.84
C GLY A 271 -13.55 12.11 8.23
N TRP A 272 -12.72 11.09 8.04
CA TRP A 272 -13.13 9.78 7.55
C TRP A 272 -13.63 8.83 8.65
N GLY A 273 -13.47 9.19 9.92
CA GLY A 273 -13.89 8.36 11.06
C GLY A 273 -12.96 7.19 11.39
N THR A 274 -11.87 6.99 10.66
CA THR A 274 -10.90 5.91 10.92
C THR A 274 -10.01 6.20 12.13
N LEU A 275 -9.80 7.47 12.50
CA LEU A 275 -8.99 7.85 13.66
C LEU A 275 -9.63 7.43 14.99
N SER A 276 -10.96 7.61 15.12
CA SER A 276 -11.72 7.28 16.33
C SER A 276 -12.11 5.81 16.41
N ARG A 277 -11.96 5.08 15.30
CA ARG A 277 -12.30 3.66 15.22
C ARG A 277 -11.28 2.84 15.99
N LYS A 278 -11.77 2.02 16.93
CA LYS A 278 -10.94 1.00 17.57
C LYS A 278 -10.47 0.03 16.48
N LYS A 279 -9.16 -0.25 16.41
CA LYS A 279 -8.64 -1.27 15.50
C LYS A 279 -9.40 -2.57 15.76
N ALA A 280 -10.05 -3.10 14.72
CA ALA A 280 -10.74 -4.37 14.79
C ALA A 280 -9.74 -5.45 15.24
N PHE A 281 -10.22 -6.43 16.02
CA PHE A 281 -9.37 -7.55 16.38
C PHE A 281 -8.98 -8.32 15.11
N GLU A 282 -7.71 -8.22 14.72
CA GLU A 282 -7.19 -8.91 13.55
C GLU A 282 -7.12 -10.42 13.79
N GLU A 283 -7.79 -11.17 12.91
CA GLU A 283 -7.76 -12.62 12.90
C GLU A 283 -6.40 -13.15 12.40
N PRO A 284 -5.99 -14.36 12.80
CA PRO A 284 -4.77 -14.96 12.28
C PRO A 284 -4.81 -15.11 10.76
N ARG A 285 -3.71 -14.76 10.08
CA ARG A 285 -3.58 -14.85 8.62
C ARG A 285 -3.79 -16.29 8.13
N ALA A 286 -4.19 -16.46 6.86
CA ALA A 286 -4.50 -17.76 6.29
C ALA A 286 -3.31 -18.76 6.34
N GLY A 287 -2.09 -18.25 6.20
CA GLY A 287 -0.85 -19.04 6.27
C GLY A 287 -0.35 -19.35 7.68
N PHE A 288 -0.98 -18.82 8.73
CA PHE A 288 -0.53 -19.03 10.11
C PHE A 288 -0.87 -20.44 10.61
N HIS A 289 0.13 -21.12 11.16
CA HIS A 289 0.00 -22.49 11.65
C HIS A 289 0.65 -22.70 13.02
N GLY A 290 0.14 -23.65 13.79
CA GLY A 290 0.59 -23.92 15.15
C GLY A 290 -0.16 -25.08 15.78
N ALA A 291 0.19 -25.42 17.03
CA ALA A 291 -0.61 -26.35 17.83
C ALA A 291 -1.90 -25.64 18.26
N LEU A 292 -3.02 -26.35 18.32
CA LEU A 292 -4.27 -25.76 18.81
C LEU A 292 -4.13 -25.42 20.30
N GLY A 293 -4.59 -24.22 20.67
CA GLY A 293 -4.62 -23.74 22.04
C GLY A 293 -5.63 -22.60 22.20
N PHE A 294 -5.87 -22.18 23.44
CA PHE A 294 -6.80 -21.11 23.73
C PHE A 294 -6.12 -19.75 23.62
N ASN A 295 -6.74 -18.83 22.88
CA ASN A 295 -6.33 -17.44 22.83
C ASN A 295 -6.70 -16.76 24.16
N PRO A 296 -5.75 -16.15 24.89
CA PRO A 296 -6.03 -15.50 26.17
C PRO A 296 -6.89 -14.23 26.04
N VAL A 297 -6.96 -13.62 24.85
CA VAL A 297 -7.72 -12.39 24.58
C VAL A 297 -9.15 -12.72 24.16
N THR A 298 -9.33 -13.62 23.20
CA THR A 298 -10.66 -13.93 22.64
C THR A 298 -11.33 -15.13 23.31
N GLY A 299 -10.58 -15.94 24.07
CA GLY A 299 -11.05 -17.21 24.63
C GLY A 299 -11.29 -18.31 23.59
N ARG A 300 -11.00 -18.07 22.31
CA ARG A 300 -11.27 -19.01 21.21
C ARG A 300 -10.13 -20.00 21.04
N GLU A 301 -10.46 -21.19 20.56
CA GLU A 301 -9.45 -22.17 20.14
C GLU A 301 -8.86 -21.75 18.78
N GLU A 302 -7.57 -21.45 18.76
CA GLU A 302 -6.85 -21.04 17.56
C GLU A 302 -5.46 -21.69 17.52
N PRO A 303 -4.76 -21.72 16.37
CA PRO A 303 -3.39 -22.17 16.33
C PRO A 303 -2.53 -21.22 17.17
N VAL A 304 -1.71 -21.76 18.06
CA VAL A 304 -0.77 -20.99 18.86
C VAL A 304 0.64 -21.39 18.45
N TYR A 305 1.50 -20.38 18.29
CA TYR A 305 2.89 -20.56 17.93
C TYR A 305 3.80 -19.87 18.96
N PRO A 306 4.75 -20.58 19.60
CA PRO A 306 5.63 -20.00 20.61
C PRO A 306 6.44 -18.82 20.06
N SER A 307 6.35 -17.67 20.72
CA SER A 307 7.08 -16.46 20.30
C SER A 307 8.59 -16.66 20.30
N SER A 308 9.16 -17.45 21.23
CA SER A 308 10.59 -17.76 21.26
C SER A 308 11.08 -18.47 20.00
N LYS A 309 10.31 -19.43 19.47
CA LYS A 309 10.63 -20.12 18.21
C LYS A 309 10.61 -19.16 17.04
N ARG A 310 9.63 -18.24 17.00
CA ARG A 310 9.54 -17.21 15.96
C ARG A 310 10.73 -16.26 16.01
N GLN A 311 11.06 -15.76 17.20
CA GLN A 311 12.22 -14.86 17.35
C GLN A 311 13.54 -15.54 16.99
N LEU A 312 13.71 -16.82 17.34
CA LEU A 312 14.88 -17.60 16.92
C LEU A 312 14.97 -17.71 15.39
N ARG A 313 13.84 -17.95 14.70
CA ARG A 313 13.78 -17.97 13.22
C ARG A 313 14.18 -16.62 12.61
N ILE A 314 13.67 -15.53 13.17
CA ILE A 314 13.97 -14.17 12.72
C ILE A 314 15.47 -13.88 12.90
N TYR A 315 15.98 -13.99 14.13
CA TYR A 315 17.35 -13.56 14.43
C TYR A 315 18.45 -14.50 13.95
N LEU A 316 18.22 -15.83 13.89
CA LEU A 316 19.26 -16.79 13.49
C LEU A 316 19.22 -17.20 12.02
N VAL A 317 18.11 -16.96 11.31
CA VAL A 317 17.99 -17.32 9.89
C VAL A 317 17.68 -16.09 9.06
N SER A 318 16.62 -15.35 9.39
CA SER A 318 16.23 -14.24 8.54
C SER A 318 17.23 -13.10 8.53
N VAL A 319 17.66 -12.61 9.68
CA VAL A 319 18.62 -11.50 9.76
C VAL A 319 19.95 -11.87 9.09
N PRO A 320 20.57 -13.04 9.35
CA PRO A 320 21.77 -13.46 8.63
C PRO A 320 21.58 -13.59 7.11
N PHE A 321 20.42 -14.06 6.66
CA PHE A 321 20.11 -14.10 5.22
C PHE A 321 20.03 -12.70 4.61
N VAL A 322 19.35 -11.76 5.27
CA VAL A 322 19.30 -10.36 4.83
C VAL A 322 20.72 -9.79 4.75
N LEU A 323 21.55 -9.97 5.79
CA LEU A 323 22.94 -9.50 5.80
C LEU A 323 23.78 -10.12 4.68
N LEU A 324 23.58 -11.40 4.36
CA LEU A 324 24.24 -12.07 3.22
C LEU A 324 23.82 -11.41 1.89
N CYS A 325 22.54 -11.13 1.69
CA CYS A 325 22.06 -10.45 0.49
C CYS A 325 22.61 -9.02 0.39
N LEU A 326 22.72 -8.29 1.49
CA LEU A 326 23.35 -6.96 1.53
C LEU A 326 24.83 -7.04 1.14
N TYR A 327 25.57 -8.03 1.66
CA TYR A 327 26.95 -8.27 1.26
C TYR A 327 27.07 -8.59 -0.24
N LEU A 328 26.18 -9.43 -0.78
CA LEU A 328 26.17 -9.76 -2.21
C LEU A 328 25.87 -8.53 -3.08
N SER A 329 24.93 -7.67 -2.65
CA SER A 329 24.64 -6.39 -3.33
C SER A 329 25.87 -5.48 -3.36
N PHE A 330 26.60 -5.38 -2.24
CA PHE A 330 27.86 -4.63 -2.20
C PHE A 330 28.93 -5.25 -3.12
N TYR A 331 29.03 -6.57 -3.20
CA TYR A 331 29.94 -7.23 -4.13
C TYR A 331 29.61 -6.94 -5.61
N VAL A 332 28.33 -6.99 -5.98
CA VAL A 332 27.88 -6.63 -7.35
C VAL A 332 28.22 -5.18 -7.68
N MET A 333 28.08 -4.27 -6.70
CA MET A 333 28.49 -2.88 -6.83
C MET A 333 30.00 -2.75 -7.10
N MET A 334 30.85 -3.52 -6.43
CA MET A 334 32.30 -3.51 -6.71
C MET A 334 32.62 -3.97 -8.14
N VAL A 335 31.95 -5.04 -8.61
CA VAL A 335 32.09 -5.52 -10.00
C VAL A 335 31.65 -4.45 -11.00
N TYR A 336 30.61 -3.67 -10.68
CA TYR A 336 30.21 -2.52 -11.49
C TYR A 336 31.33 -1.49 -11.63
N PHE A 337 31.98 -1.10 -10.54
CA PHE A 337 33.09 -0.15 -10.60
C PHE A 337 34.30 -0.69 -11.37
N ASP A 338 34.60 -1.99 -11.27
CA ASP A 338 35.65 -2.62 -12.06
C ASP A 338 35.33 -2.56 -13.57
N MET A 339 34.06 -2.80 -13.95
CA MET A 339 33.59 -2.67 -15.34
C MET A 339 33.65 -1.21 -15.84
N GLU A 340 33.30 -0.26 -15.00
CA GLU A 340 33.37 1.17 -15.32
C GLU A 340 34.81 1.63 -15.55
N PHE A 341 35.73 1.23 -14.67
CA PHE A 341 37.16 1.51 -14.83
C PHE A 341 37.73 0.88 -16.12
N TRP A 342 37.31 -0.36 -16.43
CA TRP A 342 37.68 -1.03 -17.68
C TRP A 342 37.19 -0.28 -18.93
N ALA A 343 35.93 0.19 -18.93
CA ALA A 343 35.37 0.94 -20.05
C ALA A 343 36.09 2.27 -20.26
N ILE A 344 36.42 2.98 -19.18
CA ILE A 344 37.19 4.23 -19.23
C ILE A 344 38.59 4.00 -19.80
N ASN A 345 39.29 2.93 -19.41
CA ASN A 345 40.62 2.63 -19.93
C ASN A 345 40.61 2.38 -21.44
N ILE A 346 39.63 1.63 -21.96
CA ILE A 346 39.49 1.39 -23.41
C ILE A 346 39.21 2.70 -24.16
N TYR A 347 38.37 3.57 -23.60
CA TYR A 347 38.10 4.87 -24.19
C TYR A 347 39.36 5.75 -24.25
N ASN A 348 40.15 5.75 -23.18
CA ASN A 348 41.40 6.52 -23.11
C ASN A 348 42.47 5.98 -24.07
N GLU A 349 42.49 4.68 -24.34
CA GLU A 349 43.42 4.08 -25.31
C GLU A 349 43.04 4.40 -26.76
N ASN A 350 41.75 4.32 -27.11
CA ASN A 350 41.25 4.59 -28.46
C ASN A 350 39.93 5.38 -28.42
N PRO A 351 39.97 6.73 -28.46
CA PRO A 351 38.77 7.56 -28.42
C PRO A 351 38.07 7.55 -29.78
N ASP A 352 37.02 6.73 -29.87
CA ASP A 352 36.17 6.53 -31.05
C ASP A 352 34.69 6.71 -30.66
N ILE A 353 33.82 6.82 -31.66
CA ILE A 353 32.35 6.89 -31.43
C ILE A 353 31.86 5.62 -30.69
N ALA A 354 32.40 4.45 -31.03
CA ALA A 354 32.05 3.19 -30.39
C ALA A 354 32.46 3.14 -28.91
N THR A 355 33.68 3.62 -28.59
CA THR A 355 34.16 3.65 -27.21
C THR A 355 33.48 4.75 -26.39
N SER A 356 32.99 5.81 -27.03
CA SER A 356 32.15 6.83 -26.38
C SER A 356 30.78 6.26 -25.95
N ILE A 357 30.20 5.36 -26.76
CA ILE A 357 28.98 4.62 -26.40
C ILE A 357 29.27 3.62 -25.27
N LEU A 358 30.43 2.97 -25.30
CA LEU A 358 30.85 1.97 -24.30
C LEU A 358 30.85 2.54 -22.87
N LEU A 359 31.15 3.83 -22.68
CA LEU A 359 31.12 4.48 -21.36
C LEU A 359 29.77 4.38 -20.65
N PHE A 360 28.66 4.37 -21.39
CA PHE A 360 27.31 4.28 -20.80
C PHE A 360 26.86 2.84 -20.52
N VAL A 361 27.53 1.85 -21.13
CA VAL A 361 27.10 0.45 -21.08
C VAL A 361 27.16 -0.14 -19.67
N PRO A 362 28.24 0.01 -18.87
CA PRO A 362 28.29 -0.49 -17.50
C PRO A 362 27.16 0.04 -16.62
N SER A 363 26.86 1.33 -16.70
CA SER A 363 25.81 1.96 -15.89
C SER A 363 24.42 1.46 -16.27
N ILE A 364 24.14 1.27 -17.56
CA ILE A 364 22.87 0.68 -18.04
C ILE A 364 22.75 -0.78 -17.57
N ILE A 365 23.82 -1.58 -17.69
CA ILE A 365 23.82 -2.96 -17.20
C ILE A 365 23.57 -3.00 -15.71
N TYR A 366 24.26 -2.15 -14.94
CA TYR A 366 24.10 -2.08 -13.49
C TYR A 366 22.67 -1.70 -13.08
N ALA A 367 22.06 -0.72 -13.74
CA ALA A 367 20.66 -0.36 -13.51
C ALA A 367 19.71 -1.56 -13.75
N VAL A 368 19.91 -2.32 -14.83
CA VAL A 368 19.11 -3.53 -15.11
C VAL A 368 19.35 -4.62 -14.07
N VAL A 369 20.61 -4.82 -13.64
CA VAL A 369 20.96 -5.80 -12.61
C VAL A 369 20.31 -5.44 -11.26
N ILE A 370 20.30 -4.17 -10.87
CA ILE A 370 19.63 -3.69 -9.66
C ILE A 370 18.16 -4.09 -9.66
N GLU A 371 17.42 -3.84 -10.75
CA GLU A 371 16.00 -4.19 -10.85
C GLU A 371 15.76 -5.71 -10.75
N ILE A 372 16.61 -6.51 -11.40
CA ILE A 372 16.54 -7.98 -11.29
C ILE A 372 16.81 -8.43 -9.85
N MET A 373 17.81 -7.85 -9.19
CA MET A 373 18.14 -8.18 -7.79
C MET A 373 17.00 -7.81 -6.84
N ASN A 374 16.37 -6.64 -7.02
CA ASN A 374 15.22 -6.21 -6.22
C ASN A 374 14.06 -7.20 -6.36
N LEU A 375 13.76 -7.65 -7.58
CA LEU A 375 12.71 -8.64 -7.86
C LEU A 375 13.02 -10.00 -7.21
N LEU A 376 14.24 -10.51 -7.37
CA LEU A 376 14.66 -11.79 -6.79
C LEU A 376 14.64 -11.75 -5.27
N TYR A 377 15.12 -10.64 -4.69
CA TYR A 377 15.12 -10.46 -3.24
C TYR A 377 13.70 -10.33 -2.70
N ARG A 378 12.78 -9.65 -3.39
CA ARG A 378 11.36 -9.58 -2.99
C ARG A 378 10.76 -10.97 -2.84
N PHE A 379 10.94 -11.85 -3.84
CA PHE A 379 10.47 -13.23 -3.77
C PHE A 379 11.08 -13.98 -2.58
N ALA A 380 12.39 -13.82 -2.35
CA ALA A 380 13.06 -14.44 -1.21
C ALA A 380 12.57 -13.90 0.15
N ALA A 381 12.33 -12.60 0.26
CA ALA A 381 11.86 -11.93 1.45
C ALA A 381 10.42 -12.33 1.81
N GLU A 382 9.55 -12.49 0.81
CA GLU A 382 8.18 -13.02 0.98
C GLU A 382 8.23 -14.47 1.51
N PHE A 383 8.99 -15.34 0.85
CA PHE A 383 9.16 -16.73 1.29
C PHE A 383 9.70 -16.83 2.72
N LEU A 384 10.71 -16.03 3.05
CA LEU A 384 11.34 -16.00 4.37
C LEU A 384 10.38 -15.49 5.45
N THR A 385 9.63 -14.42 5.15
CA THR A 385 8.65 -13.85 6.09
C THR A 385 7.44 -14.78 6.26
N ASP A 386 7.08 -15.54 5.24
CA ASP A 386 6.09 -16.61 5.36
C ASP A 386 6.58 -17.72 6.29
N TRP A 387 7.85 -18.11 6.15
CA TRP A 387 8.50 -19.11 6.99
C TRP A 387 8.67 -18.67 8.46
N GLU A 388 8.78 -17.37 8.73
CA GLU A 388 8.77 -16.82 10.10
C GLU A 388 7.44 -17.07 10.84
N ASN A 389 6.36 -17.34 10.11
CA ASN A 389 5.05 -17.68 10.65
C ASN A 389 4.47 -16.60 11.59
N HIS A 390 4.31 -15.39 11.05
CA HIS A 390 3.60 -14.28 11.72
C HIS A 390 2.11 -14.61 11.89
N ARG A 391 1.56 -14.24 13.05
CA ARG A 391 0.13 -14.45 13.37
C ARG A 391 -0.76 -13.49 12.59
N LEU A 392 -0.44 -12.21 12.63
CA LEU A 392 -1.24 -11.13 12.05
C LEU A 392 -0.73 -10.75 10.66
N GLU A 393 -1.65 -10.30 9.80
CA GLU A 393 -1.30 -9.78 8.47
C GLU A 393 -0.49 -8.48 8.60
N SER A 394 -0.90 -7.55 9.47
CA SER A 394 -0.15 -6.32 9.75
C SER A 394 1.30 -6.59 10.19
N SER A 395 1.51 -7.56 11.08
CA SER A 395 2.86 -7.95 11.53
C SER A 395 3.68 -8.56 10.40
N PHE A 396 3.08 -9.42 9.57
CA PHE A 396 3.72 -9.99 8.39
C PHE A 396 4.17 -8.89 7.43
N GLN A 397 3.26 -7.98 7.07
CA GLN A 397 3.53 -6.87 6.17
C GLN A 397 4.64 -5.96 6.71
N ASN A 398 4.61 -5.59 7.99
CA ASN A 398 5.66 -4.74 8.59
C ASN A 398 7.06 -5.36 8.52
N HIS A 399 7.19 -6.67 8.74
CA HIS A 399 8.48 -7.36 8.66
C HIS A 399 8.93 -7.56 7.21
N LEU A 400 7.99 -7.79 6.28
CA LEU A 400 8.29 -7.85 4.85
C LEU A 400 8.78 -6.48 4.35
N VAL A 401 8.04 -5.41 4.69
CA VAL A 401 8.39 -4.01 4.39
C VAL A 401 9.81 -3.72 4.85
N LEU A 402 10.14 -4.01 6.10
CA LEU A 402 11.46 -3.73 6.65
C LEU A 402 12.58 -4.44 5.87
N LYS A 403 12.41 -5.73 5.54
CA LYS A 403 13.42 -6.51 4.80
C LYS A 403 13.64 -5.96 3.40
N VAL A 404 12.56 -5.69 2.68
CA VAL A 404 12.59 -5.19 1.30
C VAL A 404 13.14 -3.76 1.25
N LEU A 405 12.72 -2.92 2.20
CA LEU A 405 13.19 -1.54 2.30
C LEU A 405 14.70 -1.46 2.56
N VAL A 406 15.22 -2.22 3.53
CA VAL A 406 16.66 -2.20 3.84
C VAL A 406 17.49 -2.67 2.65
N PHE A 407 17.05 -3.72 1.95
CA PHE A 407 17.74 -4.20 0.76
C PHE A 407 17.71 -3.19 -0.38
N ASN A 408 16.53 -2.66 -0.73
CA ASN A 408 16.41 -1.68 -1.81
C ASN A 408 17.18 -0.40 -1.49
N PHE A 409 17.17 0.07 -0.24
CA PHE A 409 17.96 1.21 0.19
C PHE A 409 19.45 0.99 -0.07
N VAL A 410 20.01 -0.15 0.37
CA VAL A 410 21.44 -0.43 0.13
C VAL A 410 21.70 -0.61 -1.36
N ASN A 411 20.86 -1.36 -2.07
CA ASN A 411 21.07 -1.65 -3.49
C ASN A 411 21.02 -0.38 -4.38
N CYS A 412 20.18 0.60 -4.03
CA CYS A 412 20.07 1.86 -4.75
C CYS A 412 21.13 2.90 -4.35
N PHE A 413 21.46 3.02 -3.06
CA PHE A 413 22.30 4.11 -2.56
C PHE A 413 23.75 3.72 -2.26
N ALA A 414 24.10 2.43 -2.19
CA ALA A 414 25.48 2.02 -1.88
C ALA A 414 26.51 2.52 -2.90
N SER A 415 26.18 2.46 -4.19
CA SER A 415 27.05 2.97 -5.27
C SER A 415 27.29 4.48 -5.13
N LEU A 416 26.22 5.24 -4.83
CA LEU A 416 26.30 6.68 -4.60
C LEU A 416 27.11 7.01 -3.34
N PHE A 417 26.94 6.26 -2.25
CA PHE A 417 27.76 6.41 -1.05
C PHE A 417 29.23 6.08 -1.30
N TYR A 418 29.51 5.07 -2.13
CA TYR A 418 30.87 4.72 -2.52
C TYR A 418 31.53 5.84 -3.33
N ILE A 419 30.83 6.39 -4.34
CA ILE A 419 31.33 7.52 -5.12
C ILE A 419 31.55 8.75 -4.22
N ALA A 420 30.58 9.04 -3.36
CA ALA A 420 30.62 10.20 -2.46
C ALA A 420 31.76 10.15 -1.44
N PHE A 421 31.91 9.03 -0.73
CA PHE A 421 32.74 8.96 0.47
C PHE A 421 34.07 8.22 0.27
N VAL A 422 34.14 7.30 -0.69
CA VAL A 422 35.36 6.54 -1.00
C VAL A 422 36.10 7.17 -2.17
N MET A 423 35.44 7.35 -3.32
CA MET A 423 36.08 7.97 -4.50
C MET A 423 36.21 9.49 -4.37
N GLN A 424 35.30 10.13 -3.66
CA GLN A 424 35.24 11.58 -3.44
C GLN A 424 35.14 12.39 -4.75
N ASP A 425 34.53 11.81 -5.78
CA ASP A 425 34.29 12.47 -7.07
C ASP A 425 32.86 13.03 -7.13
N MET A 426 32.73 14.33 -6.91
CA MET A 426 31.43 15.03 -6.91
C MET A 426 30.83 15.15 -8.31
N VAL A 427 31.66 15.16 -9.36
CA VAL A 427 31.19 15.25 -10.75
C VAL A 427 30.59 13.91 -11.15
N LEU A 428 31.30 12.82 -10.87
CA LEU A 428 30.78 11.46 -11.08
C LEU A 428 29.52 11.23 -10.25
N LEU A 429 29.51 11.66 -8.98
CA LEU A 429 28.33 11.54 -8.13
C LEU A 429 27.10 12.23 -8.72
N ARG A 430 27.27 13.47 -9.22
CA ARG A 430 26.19 14.25 -9.87
C ARG A 430 25.68 13.53 -11.12
N GLN A 431 26.58 13.01 -11.95
CA GLN A 431 26.23 12.28 -13.17
C GLN A 431 25.53 10.95 -12.87
N SER A 432 26.11 10.11 -12.03
CA SER A 432 25.55 8.81 -11.64
C SER A 432 24.18 8.98 -10.98
N LEU A 433 24.00 9.98 -10.10
CA LEU A 433 22.72 10.27 -9.47
C LEU A 433 21.66 10.68 -10.51
N ALA A 434 21.99 11.59 -11.43
CA ALA A 434 21.07 12.02 -12.47
C ALA A 434 20.69 10.86 -13.40
N THR A 435 21.67 10.06 -13.83
CA THR A 435 21.43 8.89 -14.69
C THR A 435 20.58 7.84 -13.98
N LEU A 436 20.91 7.46 -12.75
CA LEU A 436 20.13 6.48 -11.99
C LEU A 436 18.69 6.96 -11.77
N LEU A 437 18.50 8.22 -11.37
CA LEU A 437 17.16 8.79 -11.16
C LEU A 437 16.36 8.77 -12.47
N ILE A 438 16.89 9.35 -13.54
CA ILE A 438 16.17 9.47 -14.83
C ILE A 438 15.89 8.08 -15.43
N THR A 439 16.88 7.20 -15.47
CA THR A 439 16.74 5.86 -16.04
C THR A 439 15.76 5.01 -15.24
N SER A 440 15.84 5.02 -13.91
CA SER A 440 14.91 4.29 -13.04
C SER A 440 13.48 4.82 -13.20
N GLN A 441 13.27 6.15 -13.22
CA GLN A 441 11.94 6.72 -13.42
C GLN A 441 11.34 6.35 -14.78
N ILE A 442 12.13 6.41 -15.86
CA ILE A 442 11.64 6.02 -17.19
C ILE A 442 11.28 4.52 -17.22
N LEU A 443 12.11 3.65 -16.64
CA LEU A 443 11.86 2.22 -16.59
C LEU A 443 10.61 1.90 -15.77
N ASN A 444 10.44 2.53 -14.61
CA ASN A 444 9.28 2.35 -13.74
C ASN A 444 7.99 2.78 -14.47
N GLN A 445 7.95 3.99 -15.04
CA GLN A 445 6.78 4.47 -15.78
C GLN A 445 6.38 3.54 -16.94
N VAL A 446 7.36 2.94 -17.61
CA VAL A 446 7.10 1.95 -18.67
C VAL A 446 6.51 0.65 -18.10
N MET A 447 7.10 0.13 -17.03
CA MET A 447 6.70 -1.15 -16.42
C MET A 447 5.37 -1.06 -15.65
N GLU A 448 5.06 0.10 -15.10
CA GLU A 448 3.94 0.35 -14.20
C GLU A 448 2.68 0.82 -14.92
N ALA A 449 2.84 1.76 -15.84
CA ALA A 449 1.71 2.36 -16.54
C ALA A 449 1.58 1.81 -17.96
N PHE A 450 2.64 1.95 -18.77
CA PHE A 450 2.54 1.73 -20.22
C PHE A 450 2.33 0.26 -20.59
N LEU A 451 3.17 -0.63 -20.05
CA LEU A 451 3.13 -2.06 -20.36
C LEU A 451 1.81 -2.71 -19.88
N PRO A 452 1.36 -2.50 -18.62
CA PRO A 452 0.11 -3.09 -18.15
C PRO A 452 -1.09 -2.53 -18.90
N TYR A 453 -1.12 -1.23 -19.20
CA TYR A 453 -2.17 -0.64 -20.03
C TYR A 453 -2.25 -1.29 -21.41
N TRP A 454 -1.12 -1.44 -22.09
CA TRP A 454 -1.07 -2.02 -23.43
C TRP A 454 -1.52 -3.49 -23.43
N LEU A 455 -1.03 -4.27 -22.46
CA LEU A 455 -1.45 -5.67 -22.26
C LEU A 455 -2.95 -5.75 -21.97
N GLN A 456 -3.45 -4.89 -21.10
CA GLN A 456 -4.85 -4.87 -20.70
C GLN A 456 -5.77 -4.41 -21.84
N ARG A 457 -5.37 -3.40 -22.62
CA ARG A 457 -6.11 -2.97 -23.82
C ARG A 457 -6.18 -4.08 -24.87
N ARG A 458 -5.10 -4.87 -25.03
CA ARG A 458 -5.10 -6.05 -25.89
C ARG A 458 -6.04 -7.13 -25.35
N ARG A 459 -6.05 -7.40 -24.04
CA ARG A 459 -6.97 -8.34 -23.38
C ARG A 459 -8.43 -7.90 -23.54
N ASN A 460 -8.75 -6.65 -23.20
CA ASN A 460 -10.10 -6.09 -23.34
C ASN A 460 -10.63 -6.20 -24.77
N LYS A 461 -9.81 -5.91 -25.79
CA LYS A 461 -10.20 -6.11 -27.19
C LYS A 461 -10.50 -7.57 -27.52
N LYS A 462 -9.71 -8.53 -27.00
CA LYS A 462 -9.94 -9.96 -27.19
C LYS A 462 -11.25 -10.41 -26.52
N VAL A 463 -11.48 -10.01 -25.27
CA VAL A 463 -12.68 -10.38 -24.51
C VAL A 463 -13.93 -9.74 -25.11
N HIS A 464 -13.91 -8.46 -25.48
CA HIS A 464 -15.05 -7.80 -26.15
C HIS A 464 -15.39 -8.47 -27.48
N LYS A 465 -14.37 -8.82 -28.29
CA LYS A 465 -14.57 -9.55 -29.54
C LYS A 465 -15.13 -10.95 -29.28
N ARG A 466 -14.72 -11.61 -28.21
CA ARG A 466 -15.23 -12.92 -27.77
C ARG A 466 -16.69 -12.83 -27.30
N MET A 467 -17.02 -11.86 -26.45
CA MET A 467 -18.38 -11.65 -25.94
C MET A 467 -19.37 -11.33 -27.06
N ARG A 468 -18.98 -10.45 -27.99
CA ARG A 468 -19.80 -10.14 -29.17
C ARG A 468 -20.08 -11.37 -30.06
N ARG A 469 -19.19 -12.37 -30.07
CA ARG A 469 -19.42 -13.64 -30.79
C ARG A 469 -20.34 -14.59 -30.04
N LEU A 470 -20.18 -14.72 -28.72
CA LEU A 470 -20.90 -15.68 -27.89
C LEU A 470 -22.35 -15.24 -27.58
N MET A 471 -22.56 -13.95 -27.34
CA MET A 471 -23.87 -13.43 -26.88
C MET A 471 -24.69 -12.73 -27.97
N GLY A 472 -24.16 -12.61 -29.20
CA GLY A 472 -24.81 -11.81 -30.25
C GLY A 472 -25.03 -10.35 -29.79
N ASP A 473 -26.18 -9.77 -30.15
CA ASP A 473 -26.59 -8.43 -29.69
C ASP A 473 -27.24 -8.42 -28.28
N LYS A 474 -27.40 -9.59 -27.64
CA LYS A 474 -27.88 -9.66 -26.25
C LYS A 474 -26.72 -9.40 -25.29
N GLU A 475 -26.42 -8.13 -25.05
CA GLU A 475 -25.47 -7.77 -24.00
C GLU A 475 -26.09 -8.11 -22.62
N LEU A 476 -25.62 -9.18 -21.94
CA LEU A 476 -25.74 -9.25 -20.48
C LEU A 476 -24.57 -8.46 -19.88
N PRO A 477 -24.78 -7.19 -19.43
CA PRO A 477 -23.67 -6.31 -19.09
C PRO A 477 -22.88 -6.80 -17.87
N LEU A 478 -23.55 -7.51 -16.96
CA LEU A 478 -22.98 -8.06 -15.73
C LEU A 478 -22.10 -9.29 -16.01
N LEU A 479 -22.55 -10.23 -16.83
CA LEU A 479 -21.79 -11.45 -17.12
C LEU A 479 -20.46 -11.12 -17.84
N GLY A 480 -20.53 -10.24 -18.83
CA GLY A 480 -19.34 -9.75 -19.54
C GLY A 480 -18.39 -8.98 -18.62
N GLN A 481 -18.93 -8.25 -17.64
CA GLN A 481 -18.15 -7.54 -16.64
C GLN A 481 -17.40 -8.49 -15.70
N VAL A 482 -18.10 -9.45 -15.11
CA VAL A 482 -17.47 -10.41 -14.18
C VAL A 482 -16.37 -11.19 -14.89
N GLN A 483 -16.59 -11.65 -16.12
CA GLN A 483 -15.53 -12.32 -16.88
C GLN A 483 -14.28 -11.45 -17.09
N LEU A 484 -14.48 -10.17 -17.44
CA LEU A 484 -13.37 -9.24 -17.62
C LEU A 484 -12.59 -9.04 -16.32
N GLU A 485 -13.29 -8.78 -15.21
CA GLU A 485 -12.66 -8.51 -13.92
C GLU A 485 -12.03 -9.78 -13.30
N THR A 486 -12.57 -10.97 -13.57
CA THR A 486 -11.95 -12.24 -13.14
C THR A 486 -10.55 -12.43 -13.75
N GLU A 487 -10.35 -12.01 -15.01
CA GLU A 487 -9.07 -12.10 -15.73
C GLU A 487 -8.10 -10.92 -15.46
N MET A 488 -8.54 -9.89 -14.72
CA MET A 488 -7.68 -8.76 -14.34
C MET A 488 -6.66 -9.17 -13.27
N ASN A 489 -5.59 -8.39 -13.12
CA ASN A 489 -4.62 -8.63 -12.07
C ASN A 489 -5.15 -8.08 -10.73
N THR A 490 -4.80 -8.72 -9.62
CA THR A 490 -5.12 -8.23 -8.28
C THR A 490 -4.10 -7.20 -7.83
N TYR A 491 -4.56 -6.10 -7.23
CA TYR A 491 -3.68 -5.13 -6.59
C TYR A 491 -3.17 -5.69 -5.27
N LEU A 492 -1.84 -5.79 -5.12
CA LEU A 492 -1.18 -6.44 -3.97
C LEU A 492 -1.00 -5.52 -2.75
N GLY A 493 -1.48 -4.26 -2.83
CA GLY A 493 -1.37 -3.26 -1.77
C GLY A 493 -0.44 -2.11 -2.15
N THR A 494 -0.40 -1.09 -1.29
CA THR A 494 0.31 0.19 -1.51
C THR A 494 1.83 0.11 -1.24
N PHE A 495 2.38 -1.09 -1.04
CA PHE A 495 3.77 -1.26 -0.63
C PHE A 495 4.74 -0.73 -1.69
N ASP A 496 4.59 -1.17 -2.94
CA ASP A 496 5.49 -0.78 -4.03
C ASP A 496 5.34 0.71 -4.35
N ASP A 497 4.11 1.23 -4.28
CA ASP A 497 3.83 2.65 -4.53
C ASP A 497 4.49 3.58 -3.47
N TYR A 498 4.44 3.22 -2.18
CA TYR A 498 5.16 3.97 -1.14
C TYR A 498 6.68 3.77 -1.20
N LEU A 499 7.15 2.58 -1.59
CA LEU A 499 8.57 2.29 -1.74
C LEU A 499 9.20 3.20 -2.80
N GLU A 500 8.51 3.42 -3.92
CA GLU A 500 8.96 4.35 -4.95
C GLU A 500 9.14 5.76 -4.39
N GLN A 501 8.12 6.29 -3.72
CA GLN A 501 8.17 7.62 -3.10
C GLN A 501 9.29 7.73 -2.05
N PHE A 502 9.52 6.67 -1.31
CA PHE A 502 10.61 6.58 -0.34
C PHE A 502 11.99 6.67 -0.99
N LEU A 503 12.21 5.94 -2.10
CA LEU A 503 13.48 6.01 -2.85
C LEU A 503 13.66 7.37 -3.50
N LEU A 504 12.61 7.95 -4.08
CA LEU A 504 12.61 9.31 -4.63
C LEU A 504 12.98 10.36 -3.57
N PHE A 505 12.40 10.26 -2.37
CA PHE A 505 12.78 11.10 -1.25
C PHE A 505 14.25 10.92 -0.85
N GLY A 506 14.77 9.69 -0.88
CA GLY A 506 16.19 9.42 -0.64
C GLY A 506 17.10 10.12 -1.63
N TYR A 507 16.80 10.06 -2.93
CA TYR A 507 17.58 10.75 -3.97
C TYR A 507 17.60 12.27 -3.78
N VAL A 508 16.50 12.86 -3.33
CA VAL A 508 16.42 14.32 -3.08
C VAL A 508 17.10 14.71 -1.78
N SER A 509 16.89 13.97 -0.70
CA SER A 509 17.32 14.36 0.65
C SER A 509 18.79 14.01 0.94
N LEU A 510 19.27 12.84 0.56
CA LEU A 510 20.63 12.38 0.88
C LEU A 510 21.71 13.20 0.17
N PHE A 511 21.51 13.51 -1.11
CA PHE A 511 22.50 14.14 -1.98
C PHE A 511 22.13 15.58 -2.36
N SER A 512 21.35 16.24 -1.51
CA SER A 512 20.75 17.54 -1.81
C SER A 512 21.79 18.62 -2.11
N CYS A 513 22.92 18.63 -1.40
CA CYS A 513 24.01 19.57 -1.65
C CYS A 513 24.74 19.34 -2.98
N VAL A 514 24.70 18.14 -3.55
CA VAL A 514 25.47 17.80 -4.77
C VAL A 514 24.63 18.00 -6.03
N TYR A 515 23.34 17.68 -5.96
CA TYR A 515 22.42 17.79 -7.10
C TYR A 515 21.06 18.39 -6.72
N PRO A 516 20.99 19.73 -6.53
CA PRO A 516 19.74 20.43 -6.20
C PRO A 516 18.60 20.22 -7.21
N LEU A 517 18.93 19.91 -8.47
CA LEU A 517 17.95 19.67 -9.53
C LEU A 517 17.18 18.34 -9.35
N ALA A 518 17.63 17.44 -8.46
CA ALA A 518 16.93 16.20 -8.15
C ALA A 518 15.46 16.46 -7.79
N ALA A 519 15.19 17.46 -6.94
CA ALA A 519 13.83 17.81 -6.52
C ALA A 519 12.92 18.19 -7.70
N VAL A 520 13.45 18.86 -8.73
CA VAL A 520 12.69 19.20 -9.94
C VAL A 520 12.28 17.94 -10.70
N LEU A 521 13.22 17.01 -10.89
CA LEU A 521 12.96 15.75 -11.58
C LEU A 521 11.94 14.90 -10.82
N VAL A 522 12.04 14.84 -9.49
CA VAL A 522 11.06 14.13 -8.66
C VAL A 522 9.68 14.79 -8.70
N VAL A 523 9.58 16.12 -8.66
CA VAL A 523 8.28 16.81 -8.80
C VAL A 523 7.64 16.50 -10.15
N LEU A 524 8.42 16.52 -11.24
CA LEU A 524 7.92 16.17 -12.57
C LEU A 524 7.45 14.70 -12.63
N ASN A 525 8.22 13.78 -12.04
CA ASN A 525 7.84 12.38 -11.93
C ASN A 525 6.55 12.21 -11.12
N ASN A 526 6.44 12.82 -9.95
CA ASN A 526 5.26 12.68 -9.11
C ASN A 526 4.00 13.27 -9.77
N ILE A 527 4.14 14.34 -10.57
CA ILE A 527 3.03 14.85 -11.38
C ILE A 527 2.56 13.79 -12.38
N THR A 528 3.46 13.10 -13.08
CA THR A 528 3.07 11.99 -13.95
C THR A 528 2.52 10.82 -13.15
N GLU A 529 3.06 10.58 -11.95
CA GLU A 529 2.71 9.47 -11.08
C GLU A 529 1.26 9.52 -10.61
N VAL A 530 0.80 10.71 -10.21
CA VAL A 530 -0.61 10.92 -9.84
C VAL A 530 -1.56 10.44 -10.94
N TYR A 531 -1.19 10.65 -12.21
CA TYR A 531 -2.03 10.25 -13.34
C TYR A 531 -1.83 8.78 -13.76
N SER A 532 -0.60 8.24 -13.73
CA SER A 532 -0.33 6.82 -14.02
C SER A 532 -1.01 5.92 -13.00
N ASP A 533 -0.90 6.22 -11.72
CA ASP A 533 -1.50 5.44 -10.65
C ASP A 533 -3.02 5.50 -10.66
N ALA A 534 -3.59 6.70 -10.85
CA ALA A 534 -5.04 6.84 -11.01
C ALA A 534 -5.55 5.99 -12.19
N PHE A 535 -4.80 5.98 -13.30
CA PHE A 535 -5.13 5.17 -14.47
C PHE A 535 -5.02 3.66 -14.18
N LYS A 536 -3.94 3.24 -13.52
CA LYS A 536 -3.65 1.86 -13.09
C LYS A 536 -4.79 1.30 -12.23
N MET A 537 -5.22 2.07 -11.23
CA MET A 537 -6.34 1.68 -10.35
C MET A 537 -7.69 1.63 -11.06
N CYS A 538 -7.90 2.43 -12.11
CA CYS A 538 -9.17 2.44 -12.82
C CYS A 538 -9.29 1.38 -13.93
N HIS A 539 -8.19 0.97 -14.56
CA HIS A 539 -8.26 0.16 -15.79
C HIS A 539 -7.42 -1.11 -15.78
N VAL A 540 -6.41 -1.23 -14.91
CA VAL A 540 -5.43 -2.32 -14.93
C VAL A 540 -5.76 -3.38 -13.88
N PHE A 541 -6.03 -2.96 -12.65
CA PHE A 541 -6.30 -3.87 -11.54
C PHE A 541 -7.78 -4.08 -11.29
N LYS A 542 -8.11 -5.24 -10.70
CA LYS A 542 -9.39 -5.43 -10.02
C LYS A 542 -9.56 -4.39 -8.93
N ARG A 543 -10.80 -4.08 -8.57
CA ARG A 543 -11.09 -3.24 -7.40
C ARG A 543 -10.48 -3.92 -6.16
N PRO A 544 -9.59 -3.25 -5.42
CA PRO A 544 -9.15 -3.77 -4.13
C PRO A 544 -10.28 -3.64 -3.11
N PHE A 545 -10.29 -4.50 -2.10
CA PHE A 545 -11.15 -4.29 -0.94
C PHE A 545 -10.71 -3.04 -0.17
N SER A 546 -11.68 -2.26 0.32
CA SER A 546 -11.38 -1.14 1.21
C SER A 546 -10.71 -1.67 2.48
N GLU A 547 -9.58 -1.07 2.83
CA GLU A 547 -8.88 -1.31 4.08
C GLU A 547 -8.86 0.00 4.89
N PRO A 548 -9.50 0.02 6.07
CA PRO A 548 -9.50 1.20 6.93
C PRO A 548 -8.08 1.51 7.40
N ALA A 549 -7.61 2.71 7.11
CA ALA A 549 -6.29 3.18 7.51
C ALA A 549 -6.40 4.54 8.23
N MET A 550 -5.58 4.71 9.26
CA MET A 550 -5.50 5.94 10.07
C MET A 550 -4.26 6.78 9.75
N ASN A 551 -3.24 6.14 9.15
CA ASN A 551 -1.97 6.74 8.77
C ASN A 551 -1.27 5.85 7.71
N ILE A 552 -0.11 6.29 7.22
CA ILE A 552 0.71 5.56 6.24
C ILE A 552 1.50 4.38 6.87
N GLY A 553 1.30 4.09 8.16
CA GLY A 553 1.92 2.96 8.86
C GLY A 553 3.44 3.11 9.04
N VAL A 554 4.17 2.03 8.76
CA VAL A 554 5.64 1.93 8.94
C VAL A 554 6.40 2.91 8.06
N TRP A 555 5.79 3.37 6.96
CA TRP A 555 6.39 4.33 6.05
C TRP A 555 6.75 5.66 6.74
N GLN A 556 5.95 6.12 7.70
CA GLN A 556 6.28 7.33 8.46
C GLN A 556 7.66 7.22 9.11
N LEU A 557 7.90 6.11 9.82
CA LEU A 557 9.19 5.83 10.46
C LEU A 557 10.32 5.72 9.43
N ALA A 558 10.04 5.12 8.26
CA ALA A 558 11.02 5.01 7.19
C ALA A 558 11.44 6.39 6.66
N PHE A 559 10.49 7.27 6.30
CA PHE A 559 10.78 8.63 5.83
C PHE A 559 11.52 9.46 6.89
N GLU A 560 11.13 9.36 8.17
CA GLU A 560 11.83 10.02 9.27
C GLU A 560 13.28 9.51 9.40
N THR A 561 13.49 8.19 9.30
CA THR A 561 14.82 7.57 9.35
C THR A 561 15.68 8.02 8.17
N MET A 562 15.15 8.03 6.94
CA MET A 562 15.83 8.56 5.77
C MET A 562 16.25 10.02 5.99
N SER A 563 15.36 10.83 6.57
CA SER A 563 15.64 12.22 6.87
C SER A 563 16.71 12.42 7.95
N ILE A 564 16.88 11.47 8.89
CA ILE A 564 18.01 11.46 9.84
C ILE A 564 19.31 11.10 9.12
N ILE A 565 19.31 10.06 8.29
CA ILE A 565 20.48 9.66 7.49
C ILE A 565 20.93 10.83 6.60
N ALA A 566 19.98 11.56 6.00
CA ALA A 566 20.26 12.73 5.18
C ALA A 566 21.02 13.83 5.93
N VAL A 567 20.78 14.05 7.23
CA VAL A 567 21.56 15.03 8.02
C VAL A 567 23.03 14.62 8.05
N VAL A 568 23.31 13.36 8.38
CA VAL A 568 24.66 12.80 8.43
C VAL A 568 25.33 12.86 7.05
N THR A 569 24.63 12.46 5.99
CA THR A 569 25.14 12.45 4.62
C THR A 569 25.49 13.86 4.14
N ASN A 570 24.61 14.84 4.30
CA ASN A 570 24.88 16.21 3.85
C ASN A 570 26.00 16.87 4.66
N CYS A 571 26.06 16.67 5.99
CA CYS A 571 27.17 17.19 6.80
C CYS A 571 28.52 16.59 6.39
N ALA A 572 28.57 15.28 6.11
CA ALA A 572 29.77 14.62 5.63
C ALA A 572 30.19 15.11 4.25
N LEU A 573 29.25 15.25 3.30
CA LEU A 573 29.53 15.79 1.95
C LEU A 573 30.08 17.23 2.00
N ILE A 574 29.48 18.07 2.84
CA ILE A 574 29.95 19.44 3.08
C ILE A 574 31.38 19.43 3.64
N GLY A 575 31.66 18.60 4.64
CA GLY A 575 32.99 18.47 5.24
C GLY A 575 34.07 17.95 4.28
N LEU A 576 33.69 17.16 3.27
CA LEU A 576 34.61 16.64 2.27
C LEU A 576 34.91 17.64 1.14
N SER A 577 34.10 18.70 0.99
CA SER A 577 34.26 19.68 -0.08
C SER A 577 35.63 20.38 -0.02
N PRO A 578 36.29 20.62 -1.17
CA PRO A 578 37.59 21.30 -1.21
C PRO A 578 37.56 22.70 -0.57
N GLN A 579 36.43 23.38 -0.69
CA GLN A 579 36.21 24.73 -0.14
C GLN A 579 36.26 24.73 1.39
N VAL A 580 35.67 23.72 2.06
CA VAL A 580 35.72 23.58 3.51
C VAL A 580 37.10 23.20 4.00
N LYS A 581 37.74 22.25 3.32
CA LYS A 581 39.11 21.83 3.64
C LYS A 581 40.08 23.01 3.57
N ALA A 582 39.86 23.96 2.67
CA ALA A 582 40.67 25.17 2.57
C ALA A 582 40.60 26.09 3.80
N TYR A 583 39.51 26.07 4.57
CA TYR A 583 39.41 26.83 5.83
C TYR A 583 40.19 26.19 7.00
N PHE A 584 40.51 24.89 6.92
CA PHE A 584 41.22 24.14 7.95
C PHE A 584 42.48 23.46 7.38
N PRO A 585 43.45 24.22 6.83
CA PRO A 585 44.59 23.65 6.12
C PRO A 585 45.58 22.89 7.03
N GLU A 586 45.57 23.15 8.34
CA GLU A 586 46.54 22.59 9.28
C GLU A 586 46.06 21.35 10.04
N SER A 587 44.74 21.09 10.10
CA SER A 587 44.20 20.03 10.95
C SER A 587 42.87 19.45 10.45
N ASP A 588 42.93 18.25 9.89
CA ASP A 588 41.74 17.47 9.50
C ASP A 588 40.91 17.06 10.73
N THR A 589 41.55 16.85 11.89
CA THR A 589 40.84 16.47 13.11
C THR A 589 39.94 17.58 13.62
N GLN A 590 40.39 18.83 13.56
CA GLN A 590 39.58 19.99 13.91
C GLN A 590 38.37 20.13 12.97
N LEU A 591 38.57 19.92 11.67
CA LEU A 591 37.50 19.93 10.69
C LEU A 591 36.43 18.88 11.01
N ILE A 592 36.84 17.63 11.24
CA ILE A 592 35.90 16.54 11.57
C ILE A 592 35.12 16.84 12.83
N LEU A 593 35.78 17.34 13.89
CA LEU A 593 35.11 17.70 15.14
C LEU A 593 34.06 18.81 14.94
N ILE A 594 34.34 19.82 14.12
CA ILE A 594 33.40 20.90 13.82
C ILE A 594 32.21 20.37 13.00
N VAL A 595 32.45 19.53 11.98
CA VAL A 595 31.39 18.93 11.17
C VAL A 595 30.48 18.07 12.03
N VAL A 596 31.04 17.23 12.90
CA VAL A 596 30.27 16.40 13.84
C VAL A 596 29.49 17.26 14.84
N ALA A 597 30.08 18.35 15.34
CA ALA A 597 29.37 19.26 16.24
C ALA A 597 28.17 19.93 15.54
N ILE A 598 28.33 20.39 14.29
CA ILE A 598 27.24 20.95 13.48
C ILE A 598 26.15 19.90 13.24
N GLU A 599 26.56 18.68 12.91
CA GLU A 599 25.66 17.54 12.70
C GLU A 599 24.81 17.25 13.95
N HIS A 600 25.41 17.20 15.14
CA HIS A 600 24.66 17.02 16.40
C HIS A 600 23.71 18.19 16.69
N VAL A 601 24.09 19.43 16.37
CA VAL A 601 23.22 20.60 16.53
C VAL A 601 22.02 20.51 15.59
N LEU A 602 22.22 20.10 14.33
CA LEU A 602 21.14 19.92 13.35
C LEU A 602 20.21 18.77 13.75
N LEU A 603 20.76 17.64 14.24
CA LEU A 603 19.93 16.55 14.77
C LEU A 603 19.14 16.98 16.00
N ALA A 604 19.76 17.68 16.96
CA ALA A 604 19.06 18.19 18.13
C ALA A 604 17.93 19.14 17.73
N PHE A 605 18.20 20.08 16.80
CA PHE A 605 17.19 20.99 16.26
C PHE A 605 16.05 20.23 15.56
N LYS A 606 16.36 19.21 14.77
CA LYS A 606 15.39 18.32 14.13
C LYS A 606 14.49 17.63 15.16
N PHE A 607 15.05 17.02 16.21
CA PHE A 607 14.26 16.37 17.26
C PHE A 607 13.41 17.37 18.05
N ILE A 608 13.93 18.58 18.30
CA ILE A 608 13.15 19.66 18.92
C ILE A 608 11.96 20.05 18.03
N LEU A 609 12.17 20.25 16.72
CA LEU A 609 11.08 20.57 15.79
C LEU A 609 10.01 19.47 15.76
N ALA A 610 10.43 18.21 15.67
CA ALA A 610 9.54 17.05 15.71
C ALA A 610 8.74 16.96 17.02
N PHE A 611 9.35 17.35 18.14
CA PHE A 611 8.67 17.39 19.44
C PHE A 611 7.70 18.59 19.58
N VAL A 612 8.07 19.75 19.02
CA VAL A 612 7.29 20.99 19.15
C VAL A 612 6.04 20.98 18.27
N ILE A 613 6.10 20.36 17.09
CA ILE A 613 4.96 20.28 16.18
C ILE A 613 4.08 19.11 16.62
N PRO A 614 2.85 19.34 17.12
CA PRO A 614 2.04 18.24 17.61
C PRO A 614 1.44 17.45 16.44
N ASP A 615 1.52 16.12 16.51
CA ASP A 615 1.03 15.19 15.48
C ASP A 615 -0.46 15.38 15.14
N VAL A 616 -1.28 15.71 16.12
CA VAL A 616 -2.73 15.88 15.94
C VAL A 616 -3.11 17.35 16.15
N PRO A 617 -3.90 17.97 15.25
CA PRO A 617 -4.41 19.33 15.43
C PRO A 617 -5.24 19.50 16.70
N LYS A 618 -5.16 20.69 17.34
CA LYS A 618 -5.82 20.98 18.62
C LYS A 618 -7.34 20.76 18.61
N HIS A 619 -8.03 21.13 17.53
CA HIS A 619 -9.48 20.95 17.44
C HIS A 619 -9.89 19.47 17.43
N ILE A 620 -9.09 18.61 16.78
CA ILE A 620 -9.30 17.16 16.76
C ILE A 620 -9.00 16.56 18.13
N GLN A 621 -7.90 16.99 18.77
CA GLN A 621 -7.59 16.56 20.15
C GLN A 621 -8.75 16.87 21.11
N VAL A 622 -9.34 18.06 21.02
CA VAL A 622 -10.50 18.44 21.82
C VAL A 622 -11.71 17.56 21.50
N ASN A 623 -11.98 17.25 20.23
CA ASN A 623 -13.11 16.40 19.85
C ASN A 623 -12.92 14.94 20.30
N LEU A 624 -11.70 14.39 20.21
CA LEU A 624 -11.38 13.07 20.74
C LEU A 624 -11.53 13.03 22.26
N ALA A 625 -11.06 14.06 22.97
CA ALA A 625 -11.21 14.17 24.42
C ALA A 625 -12.69 14.31 24.84
N LYS A 626 -13.51 15.03 24.06
CA LYS A 626 -14.97 15.09 24.27
C LYS A 626 -15.62 13.72 24.09
N LEU A 627 -15.27 13.00 23.02
CA LEU A 627 -15.79 11.64 22.78
C LEU A 627 -15.46 10.69 23.95
N GLU A 628 -14.23 10.76 24.47
CA GLU A 628 -13.80 9.96 25.62
C GLU A 628 -14.55 10.37 26.89
N PHE A 629 -14.71 11.67 27.15
CA PHE A 629 -15.48 12.19 28.27
C PHE A 629 -16.94 11.71 28.23
N ASP A 630 -17.60 11.84 27.07
CA ASP A 630 -18.98 11.39 26.86
C ASP A 630 -19.12 9.88 27.09
N SER A 631 -18.15 9.09 26.65
CA SER A 631 -18.11 7.65 26.89
C SER A 631 -18.02 7.30 28.38
N LEU A 632 -17.17 8.02 29.13
CA LEU A 632 -17.04 7.86 30.58
C LEU A 632 -18.29 8.31 31.33
N GLU A 633 -18.92 9.40 30.89
CA GLU A 633 -20.17 9.89 31.49
C GLU A 633 -21.32 8.88 31.27
N ALA A 634 -21.44 8.32 30.06
CA ALA A 634 -22.40 7.28 29.75
C ALA A 634 -22.19 6.03 30.63
N LEU A 635 -20.94 5.61 30.84
CA LEU A 635 -20.61 4.50 31.74
C LEU A 635 -20.98 4.80 33.20
N LYS A 636 -20.74 6.02 33.69
CA LYS A 636 -21.14 6.44 35.04
C LYS A 636 -22.66 6.41 35.21
N LYS A 637 -23.40 6.97 34.25
CA LYS A 637 -24.88 6.95 34.26
C LYS A 637 -25.40 5.52 34.28
N ARG A 638 -24.86 4.64 33.44
CA ARG A 638 -25.21 3.22 33.43
C ARG A 638 -24.98 2.56 34.79
N LYS A 639 -23.83 2.78 35.43
CA LYS A 639 -23.54 2.24 36.78
C LYS A 639 -24.50 2.76 37.85
N ILE A 640 -24.90 4.03 37.78
CA ILE A 640 -25.87 4.61 38.71
C ILE A 640 -27.23 3.94 38.52
N LEU A 641 -27.67 3.76 37.27
CA LEU A 641 -28.93 3.09 36.96
C LEU A 641 -28.93 1.63 37.43
N GLU A 642 -27.87 0.88 37.14
CA GLU A 642 -27.69 -0.50 37.61
C GLU A 642 -27.69 -0.58 39.15
N ALA A 643 -27.10 0.40 39.84
CA ALA A 643 -27.10 0.45 41.31
C ALA A 643 -28.45 0.88 41.91
N THR A 644 -29.32 1.57 41.16
CA THR A 644 -30.68 1.89 41.61
C THR A 644 -31.68 0.77 41.35
N GLU A 645 -31.35 -0.18 40.47
CA GLU A 645 -32.17 -1.36 40.17
C GLU A 645 -31.87 -2.56 41.10
N THR A 646 -30.74 -2.55 41.80
CA THR A 646 -30.38 -3.51 42.86
C THR A 646 -30.77 -2.99 44.24
#